data_AF-A0AA39HF96-F1
#
_entry.id   AF-A0AA39HF96-F1
#
_cell.length_a   1.000
_cell.length_b   1.000
_cell.length_c   1.000
_cell.angle_alpha   90.00
_cell.angle_beta   90.00
_cell.angle_gamma   90.00
#
_symmetry.space_group_name_H-M   'P 1'
#
loop_
_entity.id
_entity.type
_entity.pdbx_description
1 polymer ?
#
loop_
_entity_poly.entity_id
_entity_poly.type
_entity_poly.pdbx_seq_one_letter_code
_entity_poly.pdbx_strand_id
1 'polypeptide(L)'
;MTAVQSKTVLKETSPLKERKECPDGLQNSSNLITADYVQLWAKTCYEIFLQMISERNDANEVVCVPQVIAMLAFLSEVSDVQCRQTIRERILPKGISTLATVDTAVADYIRQWEHSAQLAAKPGSFNTNRRVLVHSSHSKSYGYDTFMSLKAYGFGVKIAFSDMEREIISWVRRTLKIESMPDVVPFHLWHEDENNDPQTVSNRKCPILWIGSHFDFPIHTNMLDSDKIYSVTFRNHEGGESEVYACRINSGQPFRNMSLNGGSIVVLPSICDNLSVYLITNTDSSQLKNGSQLRDLISKIRTSKEGNAHEITTIYLPLFAEIPQQTTNLALAINRAIESIDKLFQPGGFGDLGCPEGEASPVVGRRQTTNIQSFDYLDLMHLPDVRATEPIPVRSGNDKLMLVNQPFQLVVYDNERDVPLYLARIASPDRSVRLANMTKLVEPMAAERTEADLDAIQKAFEKSAACRVPLCLYTYHVMRGAIRGLFPESPVFVFHRDLADDLDVWMTIRIVRYLPNRPELTLESNSERTNFEDHREILENLFNELHERFPALLNGERRYLLIGAKPLQKIYAKYMEEKLEGVYRPVNYPTFLYYMNEEQQKQVVKMELPLPEGYKFDEVDPDTDAERITKTWIHARAGDLEQTRSKLRNLPSALIRHEKDGAVAFEMCHPCEFQNHLFVLEEHRQKGLGTAIEMRLSQLCIENGIVPYKTVEFYNEKVIESANKSSIWTRWNYADGAPVHLEYRQYYPKEHYPGNAH
;
A
#
# COMPACT_ATOMS: atom_id res chain seq x y z
N MET A 1 35.88 -18.13 65.96
CA MET A 1 36.31 -16.78 66.39
C MET A 1 37.35 -16.33 65.36
N THR A 2 37.20 -15.31 64.52
CA THR A 2 36.23 -14.21 64.37
C THR A 2 36.47 -13.65 62.95
N ALA A 3 35.42 -13.18 62.27
CA ALA A 3 35.51 -12.47 60.98
C ALA A 3 36.15 -11.08 61.14
N VAL A 4 36.68 -10.47 60.06
CA VAL A 4 36.37 -9.10 59.56
C VAL A 4 37.14 -8.75 58.26
N GLN A 5 36.32 -8.39 57.26
CA GLN A 5 36.39 -7.53 56.05
C GLN A 5 37.65 -6.73 55.63
N SER A 6 37.84 -6.59 54.31
CA SER A 6 37.95 -5.26 53.65
C SER A 6 37.62 -5.28 52.14
N LYS A 7 37.01 -4.18 51.68
CA LYS A 7 36.32 -3.90 50.40
C LYS A 7 37.22 -3.76 49.17
N THR A 8 36.68 -4.17 48.02
CA THR A 8 37.14 -3.83 46.66
C THR A 8 36.57 -2.47 46.22
N VAL A 9 37.41 -1.57 45.71
CA VAL A 9 37.00 -0.29 45.10
C VAL A 9 37.36 -0.33 43.61
N LEU A 10 36.33 -0.22 42.77
CA LEU A 10 36.40 0.06 41.34
C LEU A 10 36.61 1.58 41.13
N LYS A 11 37.52 1.97 40.24
CA LYS A 11 37.72 3.36 39.79
C LYS A 11 37.44 3.48 38.29
N GLU A 12 36.32 4.16 38.03
CA GLU A 12 36.10 5.25 37.05
C GLU A 12 36.50 5.06 35.58
N THR A 13 35.47 4.79 34.76
CA THR A 13 35.42 5.12 33.32
C THR A 13 34.95 6.56 33.11
N SER A 14 35.67 7.28 32.25
CA SER A 14 35.44 8.66 31.79
C SER A 14 34.16 8.85 30.96
N PRO A 15 33.64 10.10 30.83
CA PRO A 15 32.23 10.36 30.58
C PRO A 15 31.82 10.31 29.10
N LEU A 16 30.60 9.80 28.89
CA LEU A 16 29.82 9.87 27.66
C LEU A 16 29.65 11.33 27.20
N LYS A 17 29.96 11.60 25.93
CA LYS A 17 29.60 12.85 25.26
C LYS A 17 28.08 12.98 25.24
N GLU A 18 27.59 13.98 25.97
CA GLU A 18 26.22 14.45 25.99
C GLU A 18 25.69 14.68 24.56
N ARG A 19 24.55 14.05 24.27
CA ARG A 19 23.67 14.44 23.17
C ARG A 19 23.21 15.86 23.46
N LYS A 20 23.32 16.75 22.47
CA LYS A 20 22.71 18.10 22.52
C LYS A 20 21.25 17.97 22.94
N GLU A 21 20.98 18.47 24.12
CA GLU A 21 19.65 18.62 24.69
C GLU A 21 18.79 19.48 23.74
N CYS A 22 17.56 19.00 23.53
CA CYS A 22 16.46 19.82 23.07
C CYS A 22 16.29 20.96 24.09
N PRO A 23 16.00 22.21 23.68
CA PRO A 23 15.92 23.32 24.62
C PRO A 23 14.89 23.01 25.72
N ASP A 24 15.34 23.16 26.96
CA ASP A 24 14.59 22.97 28.19
C ASP A 24 13.23 23.67 28.15
N GLY A 25 12.16 22.88 28.27
CA GLY A 25 10.80 23.42 28.42
C GLY A 25 9.65 22.57 27.88
N LEU A 26 9.66 21.24 28.02
CA LEU A 26 8.43 20.43 27.93
C LEU A 26 8.55 19.26 28.92
N GLN A 27 7.98 19.44 30.11
CA GLN A 27 7.55 18.31 30.93
C GLN A 27 6.71 17.37 30.05
N ASN A 28 6.77 16.05 30.28
CA ASN A 28 5.94 15.05 29.59
C ASN A 28 4.45 15.43 29.72
N SER A 29 3.93 16.17 28.76
CA SER A 29 2.58 16.77 28.72
C SER A 29 1.50 15.70 28.82
N SER A 30 1.78 14.49 28.34
CA SER A 30 0.88 13.33 28.43
C SER A 30 0.51 12.94 29.87
N ASN A 31 1.32 13.31 30.87
CA ASN A 31 1.00 13.06 32.29
C ASN A 31 -0.26 13.82 32.78
N LEU A 32 -0.75 14.81 32.01
CA LEU A 32 -2.00 15.51 32.28
C LEU A 32 -3.24 14.66 31.94
N ILE A 33 -3.08 13.61 31.13
CA ILE A 33 -4.17 12.71 30.73
C ILE A 33 -4.29 11.60 31.79
N THR A 34 -5.34 11.68 32.59
CA THR A 34 -5.62 10.71 33.66
C THR A 34 -6.45 9.52 33.14
N ALA A 35 -6.62 8.49 33.98
CA ALA A 35 -7.51 7.37 33.67
C ALA A 35 -8.95 7.82 33.36
N ASP A 36 -9.44 8.90 33.96
CA ASP A 36 -10.80 9.40 33.72
C ASP A 36 -11.01 9.86 32.27
N TYR A 37 -9.97 10.43 31.65
CA TYR A 37 -10.01 10.76 30.22
C TYR A 37 -10.19 9.49 29.38
N VAL A 38 -9.32 8.51 29.62
CA VAL A 38 -9.31 7.25 28.87
C VAL A 38 -10.65 6.52 29.02
N GLN A 39 -11.22 6.51 30.22
CA GLN A 39 -12.53 5.90 30.48
C GLN A 39 -13.69 6.66 29.81
N LEU A 40 -13.61 7.99 29.78
CA LEU A 40 -14.58 8.80 29.05
C LEU A 40 -14.48 8.54 27.54
N TRP A 41 -13.26 8.45 26.99
CA TRP A 41 -13.02 8.14 25.58
C TRP A 41 -13.54 6.77 25.18
N ALA A 42 -13.28 5.76 26.02
CA ALA A 42 -13.79 4.40 25.84
C ALA A 42 -15.33 4.40 25.77
N LYS A 43 -15.98 5.12 26.71
CA LYS A 43 -17.43 5.25 26.74
C LYS A 43 -17.96 5.94 25.48
N THR A 44 -17.39 7.10 25.12
CA THR A 44 -17.84 7.89 23.96
C THR A 44 -17.67 7.11 22.66
N CYS A 45 -16.54 6.46 22.44
CA CYS A 45 -16.32 5.66 21.22
C CYS A 45 -17.22 4.43 21.16
N TYR A 46 -17.48 3.76 22.29
CA TYR A 46 -18.40 2.63 22.31
C TYR A 46 -19.85 3.08 22.04
N GLU A 47 -20.27 4.24 22.55
CA GLU A 47 -21.60 4.80 22.23
C GLU A 47 -21.73 5.13 20.73
N ILE A 48 -20.69 5.68 20.10
CA ILE A 48 -20.63 5.88 18.64
C ILE A 48 -20.70 4.55 17.89
N PHE A 49 -19.92 3.56 18.31
CA PHE A 49 -19.93 2.22 17.72
C PHE A 49 -21.31 1.54 17.82
N LEU A 50 -22.00 1.68 18.95
CA LEU A 50 -23.37 1.19 19.11
C LEU A 50 -24.34 1.84 18.12
N GLN A 51 -24.16 3.12 17.79
CA GLN A 51 -24.96 3.78 16.76
C GLN A 51 -24.63 3.28 15.35
N MET A 52 -23.36 2.98 15.05
CA MET A 52 -22.96 2.36 13.77
C MET A 52 -23.68 1.03 13.55
N ILE A 53 -23.76 0.18 14.58
CA ILE A 53 -24.38 -1.15 14.48
C ILE A 53 -25.88 -1.17 14.80
N SER A 54 -26.49 -0.02 15.09
CA SER A 54 -27.88 0.08 15.57
C SER A 54 -28.92 -0.39 14.56
N GLU A 55 -28.67 -0.16 13.27
CA GLU A 55 -29.54 -0.59 12.17
C GLU A 55 -29.44 -2.10 11.90
N ARG A 56 -28.49 -2.79 12.55
CA ARG A 56 -28.27 -4.24 12.51
C ARG A 56 -28.16 -4.83 11.11
N ASN A 57 -27.73 -4.04 10.13
CA ASN A 57 -27.52 -4.50 8.76
C ASN A 57 -26.51 -5.67 8.67
N ASP A 58 -26.42 -6.28 7.48
CA ASP A 58 -25.43 -7.32 7.17
C ASP A 58 -24.02 -6.75 6.90
N ALA A 59 -23.73 -5.49 7.27
CA ALA A 59 -22.41 -4.91 7.07
C ALA A 59 -21.44 -5.28 8.20
N ASN A 60 -20.17 -5.46 7.83
CA ASN A 60 -19.08 -5.50 8.80
C ASN A 60 -18.74 -4.05 9.20
N GLU A 61 -18.79 -3.76 10.49
CA GLU A 61 -18.52 -2.42 11.03
C GLU A 61 -17.31 -2.49 11.93
N VAL A 62 -16.29 -1.69 11.63
CA VAL A 62 -15.01 -1.66 12.35
C VAL A 62 -14.67 -0.22 12.69
N VAL A 63 -14.20 0.01 13.92
CA VAL A 63 -13.74 1.32 14.34
C VAL A 63 -12.49 1.26 15.22
N CYS A 64 -11.53 2.13 14.91
CA CYS A 64 -10.32 2.32 15.69
C CYS A 64 -10.48 3.49 16.67
N VAL A 65 -10.43 3.19 17.97
CA VAL A 65 -10.73 4.16 19.04
C VAL A 65 -9.79 5.38 19.02
N PRO A 66 -8.46 5.23 18.90
CA PRO A 66 -7.56 6.39 18.77
C PRO A 66 -7.85 7.29 17.54
N GLN A 67 -8.37 6.72 16.44
CA GLN A 67 -8.71 7.51 15.26
C GLN A 67 -9.92 8.41 15.52
N VAL A 68 -10.98 7.84 16.13
CA VAL A 68 -12.20 8.58 16.49
C VAL A 68 -11.89 9.69 17.50
N ILE A 69 -11.09 9.40 18.53
CA ILE A 69 -10.75 10.42 19.54
C ILE A 69 -9.94 11.57 18.93
N ALA A 70 -8.95 11.27 18.08
CA ALA A 70 -8.19 12.33 17.40
C ALA A 70 -9.07 13.22 16.53
N MET A 71 -10.04 12.63 15.84
CA MET A 71 -10.99 13.36 15.01
C MET A 71 -11.96 14.22 15.84
N LEU A 72 -12.51 13.69 16.94
CA LEU A 72 -13.35 14.48 17.85
C LEU A 72 -12.56 15.62 18.49
N ALA A 73 -11.34 15.35 18.95
CA ALA A 73 -10.46 16.35 19.54
C ALA A 73 -10.02 17.41 18.50
N PHE A 74 -9.83 17.02 17.24
CA PHE A 74 -9.61 17.98 16.16
C PHE A 74 -10.85 18.86 15.92
N LEU A 75 -12.04 18.25 15.82
CA LEU A 75 -13.29 18.97 15.63
C LEU A 75 -13.61 19.91 16.79
N SER A 76 -13.22 19.57 18.03
CA SER A 76 -13.41 20.45 19.19
C SER A 76 -12.58 21.73 19.16
N GLU A 77 -11.58 21.82 18.27
CA GLU A 77 -10.78 23.04 18.09
C GLU A 77 -11.28 23.90 16.94
N VAL A 78 -11.70 23.26 15.85
CA VAL A 78 -11.96 23.95 14.56
C VAL A 78 -13.42 24.29 14.29
N SER A 79 -14.35 23.61 14.98
CA SER A 79 -15.80 23.75 14.72
C SER A 79 -16.37 25.05 15.30
N ASP A 80 -17.66 25.30 15.06
CA ASP A 80 -18.39 26.40 15.70
C ASP A 80 -18.36 26.31 17.24
N VAL A 81 -18.49 27.45 17.93
CA VAL A 81 -18.43 27.55 19.40
C VAL A 81 -19.36 26.55 20.11
N GLN A 82 -20.59 26.39 19.63
CA GLN A 82 -21.53 25.44 20.22
C GLN A 82 -21.04 24.01 20.06
N CYS A 83 -20.62 23.64 18.85
CA CYS A 83 -20.12 22.30 18.53
C CYS A 83 -18.88 21.95 19.36
N ARG A 84 -17.95 22.91 19.47
CA ARG A 84 -16.72 22.74 20.26
C ARG A 84 -17.03 22.40 21.70
N GLN A 85 -17.97 23.11 22.32
CA GLN A 85 -18.35 22.83 23.69
C GLN A 85 -19.04 21.47 23.84
N THR A 86 -19.97 21.14 22.95
CA THR A 86 -20.64 19.83 22.94
C THR A 86 -19.65 18.68 22.80
N ILE A 87 -18.66 18.78 21.90
CA ILE A 87 -17.65 17.73 21.73
C ILE A 87 -16.73 17.65 22.97
N ARG A 88 -16.29 18.79 23.50
CA ARG A 88 -15.44 18.86 24.71
C ARG A 88 -16.08 18.17 25.90
N GLU A 89 -17.39 18.34 26.11
CA GLU A 89 -18.12 17.65 27.18
C GLU A 89 -18.13 16.12 27.05
N ARG A 90 -17.81 15.59 25.86
CA ARG A 90 -17.76 14.15 25.55
C ARG A 90 -16.36 13.57 25.57
N ILE A 91 -15.32 14.39 25.52
CA ILE A 91 -13.93 13.93 25.48
C ILE A 91 -13.06 14.48 26.62
N LEU A 92 -13.54 15.48 27.37
CA LEU A 92 -12.86 16.05 28.54
C LEU A 92 -13.68 15.76 29.82
N PRO A 93 -13.04 15.34 30.93
CA PRO A 93 -13.71 15.22 32.22
C PRO A 93 -14.32 16.55 32.69
N LYS A 94 -15.44 16.47 33.43
CA LYS A 94 -16.17 17.64 33.93
C LYS A 94 -15.32 18.51 34.86
N GLY A 95 -15.45 19.82 34.73
CA GLY A 95 -14.81 20.80 35.63
C GLY A 95 -13.40 21.22 35.24
N ILE A 96 -12.88 20.74 34.10
CA ILE A 96 -11.56 21.14 33.59
C ILE A 96 -11.72 22.39 32.72
N SER A 97 -11.04 23.48 33.09
CA SER A 97 -10.91 24.64 32.21
C SER A 97 -9.93 24.31 31.08
N THR A 98 -10.32 24.65 29.85
CA THR A 98 -9.52 24.36 28.65
C THR A 98 -8.31 25.29 28.59
N LEU A 99 -7.16 24.76 29.00
CA LEU A 99 -5.85 25.37 28.76
C LEU A 99 -5.27 24.72 27.49
N ALA A 100 -4.60 25.48 26.63
CA ALA A 100 -3.94 24.96 25.42
C ALA A 100 -2.94 23.82 25.70
N THR A 101 -2.48 23.69 26.95
CA THR A 101 -1.65 22.59 27.44
C THR A 101 -2.38 21.24 27.47
N VAL A 102 -3.71 21.23 27.67
CA VAL A 102 -4.54 20.01 27.67
C VAL A 102 -4.69 19.46 26.25
N ASP A 103 -4.96 20.30 25.25
CA ASP A 103 -5.12 19.83 23.87
C ASP A 103 -3.82 19.26 23.31
N THR A 104 -2.69 19.89 23.64
CA THR A 104 -1.36 19.37 23.33
C THR A 104 -1.13 18.01 24.01
N ALA A 105 -1.52 17.87 25.28
CA ALA A 105 -1.41 16.61 26.02
C ALA A 105 -2.27 15.49 25.42
N VAL A 106 -3.50 15.80 24.96
CA VAL A 106 -4.37 14.83 24.30
C VAL A 106 -3.73 14.36 22.99
N ALA A 107 -3.26 15.27 22.15
CA ALA A 107 -2.57 14.93 20.91
C ALA A 107 -1.31 14.08 21.16
N ASP A 108 -0.50 14.44 22.16
CA ASP A 108 0.69 13.67 22.56
C ASP A 108 0.35 12.27 23.05
N TYR A 109 -0.70 12.15 23.87
CA TYR A 109 -1.17 10.86 24.39
C TYR A 109 -1.63 9.94 23.26
N ILE A 110 -2.42 10.44 22.30
CA ILE A 110 -2.88 9.66 21.15
C ILE A 110 -1.70 9.17 20.32
N ARG A 111 -0.72 10.04 20.02
CA ARG A 111 0.48 9.64 19.27
C ARG A 111 1.29 8.57 19.99
N GLN A 112 1.45 8.69 21.31
CA GLN A 112 2.12 7.67 22.13
C GLN A 112 1.33 6.35 22.16
N TRP A 113 0.00 6.43 22.21
CA TRP A 113 -0.87 5.26 22.17
C TRP A 113 -0.76 4.52 20.82
N GLU A 114 -0.84 5.25 19.70
CA GLU A 114 -0.66 4.67 18.36
C GLU A 114 0.71 4.03 18.18
N HIS A 115 1.76 4.69 18.65
CA HIS A 115 3.12 4.15 18.61
C HIS A 115 3.25 2.88 19.47
N SER A 116 2.67 2.88 20.67
CA SER A 116 2.68 1.70 21.54
C SER A 116 1.92 0.54 20.92
N ALA A 117 0.75 0.79 20.31
CA ALA A 117 -0.03 -0.21 19.58
C ALA A 117 0.75 -0.78 18.39
N GLN A 118 1.51 0.05 17.66
CA GLN A 118 2.37 -0.38 16.57
C GLN A 118 3.49 -1.33 17.01
N LEU A 119 4.09 -1.06 18.17
CA LEU A 119 5.11 -1.94 18.75
C LEU A 119 4.50 -3.25 19.25
N ALA A 120 3.35 -3.15 19.92
CA ALA A 120 2.59 -4.25 20.49
C ALA A 120 2.01 -5.25 19.47
N ALA A 121 1.70 -4.77 18.26
CA ALA A 121 1.09 -5.57 17.20
C ALA A 121 2.00 -6.69 16.64
N LYS A 122 3.31 -6.60 16.86
CA LYS A 122 4.29 -7.53 16.26
C LYS A 122 4.07 -8.96 16.75
N PRO A 123 4.21 -9.99 15.89
CA PRO A 123 4.70 -9.97 14.51
C PRO A 123 3.72 -9.45 13.45
N GLY A 124 2.46 -9.15 13.81
CA GLY A 124 1.50 -8.51 12.91
C GLY A 124 1.79 -7.02 12.69
N SER A 125 0.75 -6.25 12.35
CA SER A 125 0.92 -4.83 12.05
C SER A 125 -0.24 -3.95 12.53
N PHE A 126 0.08 -2.72 12.91
CA PHE A 126 -0.89 -1.66 13.18
C PHE A 126 -0.44 -0.40 12.44
N ASN A 127 -1.28 0.10 11.53
CA ASN A 127 -1.00 1.28 10.74
C ASN A 127 -2.22 2.21 10.77
N THR A 128 -1.99 3.52 10.79
CA THR A 128 -3.06 4.53 10.85
C THR A 128 -2.76 5.70 9.92
N ASN A 129 -3.81 6.37 9.45
CA ASN A 129 -3.67 7.64 8.76
C ASN A 129 -4.94 8.51 8.85
N ARG A 130 -4.77 9.82 8.66
CA ARG A 130 -5.84 10.81 8.73
C ARG A 130 -5.67 11.86 7.65
N ARG A 131 -6.76 12.26 7.00
CA ARG A 131 -6.72 13.25 5.92
C ARG A 131 -7.97 14.12 5.89
N VAL A 132 -7.75 15.39 5.59
CA VAL A 132 -8.79 16.37 5.23
C VAL A 132 -8.76 16.55 3.73
N LEU A 133 -9.84 16.19 3.06
CA LEU A 133 -10.02 16.45 1.64
C LEU A 133 -10.80 17.74 1.48
N VAL A 134 -10.32 18.62 0.61
CA VAL A 134 -10.93 19.93 0.35
C VAL A 134 -11.30 20.03 -1.12
N HIS A 135 -12.54 20.36 -1.43
CA HIS A 135 -12.96 20.55 -2.82
C HIS A 135 -12.18 21.71 -3.48
N SER A 136 -11.63 21.50 -4.69
CA SER A 136 -10.79 22.49 -5.40
C SER A 136 -11.46 23.86 -5.54
N SER A 137 -12.74 23.90 -5.91
CA SER A 137 -13.51 25.15 -6.06
C SER A 137 -13.82 25.89 -4.74
N HIS A 138 -13.55 25.28 -3.59
CA HIS A 138 -13.87 25.83 -2.27
C HIS A 138 -12.68 25.76 -1.29
N SER A 139 -11.46 25.83 -1.82
CA SER A 139 -10.26 25.94 -1.00
C SER A 139 -10.16 27.32 -0.34
N LYS A 140 -9.72 27.37 0.92
CA LYS A 140 -9.46 28.61 1.64
C LYS A 140 -8.17 28.51 2.46
N SER A 141 -7.70 29.65 2.96
CA SER A 141 -6.66 29.69 4.00
C SER A 141 -7.29 29.39 5.37
N TYR A 142 -6.60 28.58 6.17
CA TYR A 142 -7.00 28.26 7.53
C TYR A 142 -6.35 29.22 8.54
N GLY A 143 -7.04 29.48 9.64
CA GLY A 143 -6.48 30.19 10.78
C GLY A 143 -5.33 29.42 11.43
N TYR A 144 -4.54 30.11 12.25
CA TYR A 144 -3.39 29.53 12.94
C TYR A 144 -3.78 28.34 13.83
N ASP A 145 -4.88 28.45 14.58
CA ASP A 145 -5.32 27.39 15.49
C ASP A 145 -5.76 26.12 14.74
N THR A 146 -6.43 26.28 13.60
CA THR A 146 -6.79 25.17 12.71
C THR A 146 -5.55 24.50 12.14
N PHE A 147 -4.57 25.28 11.67
CA PHE A 147 -3.30 24.76 11.17
C PHE A 147 -2.52 23.98 12.25
N MET A 148 -2.46 24.51 13.47
CA MET A 148 -1.81 23.84 14.59
C MET A 148 -2.54 22.55 14.98
N SER A 149 -3.86 22.55 14.95
CA SER A 149 -4.69 21.37 15.25
C SER A 149 -4.52 20.28 14.20
N LEU A 150 -4.48 20.63 12.90
CA LEU A 150 -4.17 19.69 11.81
C LEU A 150 -2.83 18.99 12.06
N LYS A 151 -1.80 19.75 12.44
CA LYS A 151 -0.47 19.21 12.74
C LYS A 151 -0.46 18.34 14.00
N ALA A 152 -1.10 18.80 15.08
CA ALA A 152 -1.10 18.12 16.36
C ALA A 152 -1.76 16.73 16.27
N TYR A 153 -2.90 16.63 15.58
CA TYR A 153 -3.63 15.38 15.40
C TYR A 153 -3.26 14.60 14.13
N GLY A 154 -2.24 15.06 13.39
CA GLY A 154 -1.70 14.33 12.24
C GLY A 154 -2.60 14.28 11.00
N PHE A 155 -3.48 15.27 10.83
CA PHE A 155 -4.33 15.38 9.64
C PHE A 155 -3.57 16.01 8.47
N GLY A 156 -3.33 15.24 7.42
CA GLY A 156 -2.84 15.79 6.15
C GLY A 156 -3.96 16.50 5.40
N VAL A 157 -3.75 17.73 4.94
CA VAL A 157 -4.72 18.42 4.06
C VAL A 157 -4.39 18.12 2.61
N LYS A 158 -5.41 17.80 1.82
CA LYS A 158 -5.26 17.57 0.39
C LYS A 158 -6.43 18.19 -0.39
N ILE A 159 -6.11 18.98 -1.40
CA ILE A 159 -7.08 19.55 -2.33
C ILE A 159 -7.46 18.48 -3.36
N ALA A 160 -8.75 18.28 -3.55
CA ALA A 160 -9.32 17.35 -4.51
C ALA A 160 -9.51 18.00 -5.88
N PHE A 161 -8.86 17.44 -6.89
CA PHE A 161 -8.93 17.82 -8.30
C PHE A 161 -9.44 16.64 -9.13
N SER A 162 -9.78 16.88 -10.40
CA SER A 162 -10.13 15.84 -11.37
C SER A 162 -9.04 14.75 -11.38
N ASP A 163 -9.40 13.47 -11.28
CA ASP A 163 -8.49 12.31 -11.28
C ASP A 163 -7.74 11.99 -9.96
N MET A 164 -8.11 12.62 -8.84
CA MET A 164 -7.50 12.38 -7.51
C MET A 164 -7.69 10.94 -6.97
N GLU A 165 -8.70 10.23 -7.46
CA GLU A 165 -9.09 8.89 -7.01
C GLU A 165 -7.90 7.91 -6.90
N ARG A 166 -7.03 7.91 -7.91
CA ARG A 166 -5.83 7.05 -7.94
C ARG A 166 -4.80 7.41 -6.89
N GLU A 167 -4.58 8.71 -6.66
CA GLU A 167 -3.64 9.17 -5.65
C GLU A 167 -4.12 8.75 -4.27
N ILE A 168 -5.42 8.92 -4.02
CA ILE A 168 -6.09 8.48 -2.80
C ILE A 168 -5.88 6.98 -2.59
N ILE A 169 -6.20 6.15 -3.59
CA ILE A 169 -6.05 4.69 -3.49
C ILE A 169 -4.59 4.32 -3.22
N SER A 170 -3.65 4.89 -3.98
CA SER A 170 -2.22 4.64 -3.76
C SER A 170 -1.75 5.10 -2.38
N TRP A 171 -2.31 6.19 -1.86
CA TRP A 171 -2.00 6.72 -0.55
C TRP A 171 -2.53 5.79 0.54
N VAL A 172 -3.80 5.39 0.50
CA VAL A 172 -4.39 4.46 1.49
C VAL A 172 -3.65 3.12 1.49
N ARG A 173 -3.37 2.54 0.31
CA ARG A 173 -2.56 1.30 0.21
C ARG A 173 -1.21 1.42 0.88
N ARG A 174 -0.51 2.54 0.65
CA ARG A 174 0.84 2.78 1.20
C ARG A 174 0.81 3.03 2.71
N THR A 175 -0.14 3.83 3.19
CA THR A 175 -0.18 4.27 4.58
C THR A 175 -0.76 3.20 5.50
N LEU A 176 -1.77 2.46 5.04
CA LEU A 176 -2.38 1.36 5.80
C LEU A 176 -1.72 0.00 5.52
N LYS A 177 -0.83 -0.10 4.53
CA LYS A 177 -0.16 -1.34 4.10
C LYS A 177 -1.15 -2.45 3.71
N ILE A 178 -2.17 -2.08 2.93
CA ILE A 178 -3.19 -3.01 2.42
C ILE A 178 -2.92 -3.22 0.93
N GLU A 179 -2.15 -4.25 0.60
CA GLU A 179 -1.69 -4.47 -0.79
C GLU A 179 -2.81 -4.94 -1.73
N SER A 180 -3.80 -5.67 -1.19
CA SER A 180 -4.92 -6.27 -1.93
C SER A 180 -6.14 -5.35 -2.09
N MET A 181 -6.06 -4.08 -1.68
CA MET A 181 -7.17 -3.13 -1.81
C MET A 181 -7.58 -3.00 -3.29
N PRO A 182 -8.88 -3.07 -3.65
CA PRO A 182 -9.36 -2.86 -5.03
C PRO A 182 -8.96 -1.50 -5.62
N ASP A 183 -8.91 -1.36 -6.95
CA ASP A 183 -8.70 -0.08 -7.65
C ASP A 183 -9.98 0.80 -7.67
N VAL A 184 -10.70 0.85 -6.54
CA VAL A 184 -11.91 1.67 -6.34
C VAL A 184 -11.70 2.53 -5.10
N VAL A 185 -12.08 3.81 -5.17
CA VAL A 185 -11.96 4.71 -4.03
C VAL A 185 -12.88 4.23 -2.92
N PRO A 186 -12.35 3.95 -1.71
CA PRO A 186 -13.15 3.35 -0.66
C PRO A 186 -14.11 4.35 0.00
N PHE A 187 -13.97 5.66 -0.24
CA PHE A 187 -14.82 6.69 0.37
C PHE A 187 -15.59 7.51 -0.66
N HIS A 188 -16.71 8.07 -0.22
CA HIS A 188 -17.56 8.90 -1.04
C HIS A 188 -16.94 10.30 -1.18
N LEU A 189 -16.75 10.75 -2.42
CA LEU A 189 -16.45 12.14 -2.75
C LEU A 189 -17.75 12.94 -2.92
N TRP A 190 -17.66 14.27 -2.98
CA TRP A 190 -18.82 15.12 -3.24
C TRP A 190 -19.46 14.79 -4.59
N HIS A 191 -20.79 14.91 -4.68
CA HIS A 191 -21.48 14.81 -5.95
C HIS A 191 -21.10 15.94 -6.88
N GLU A 192 -20.86 15.64 -8.15
CA GLU A 192 -20.82 16.59 -9.26
C GLU A 192 -22.27 16.88 -9.70
N ASP A 193 -22.61 18.14 -9.92
CA ASP A 193 -23.95 18.59 -10.30
C ASP A 193 -23.77 19.78 -11.24
N GLU A 194 -24.19 19.56 -12.48
CA GLU A 194 -24.15 20.53 -13.57
C GLU A 194 -25.15 21.67 -13.35
N ASN A 195 -26.16 21.47 -12.49
CA ASN A 195 -27.25 22.42 -12.27
C ASN A 195 -27.02 23.39 -11.09
N ASN A 196 -25.88 23.29 -10.38
CA ASN A 196 -25.58 24.08 -9.19
C ASN A 196 -26.68 24.03 -8.12
N ASP A 197 -27.19 22.83 -7.78
CA ASP A 197 -28.13 22.66 -6.67
C ASP A 197 -27.54 23.24 -5.36
N PRO A 198 -28.27 24.12 -4.65
CA PRO A 198 -27.74 24.81 -3.48
C PRO A 198 -27.26 23.88 -2.37
N GLN A 199 -27.90 22.73 -2.19
CA GLN A 199 -27.54 21.75 -1.15
C GLN A 199 -26.24 21.04 -1.51
N THR A 200 -26.07 20.68 -2.78
CA THR A 200 -24.83 20.08 -3.28
C THR A 200 -23.65 21.05 -3.17
N VAL A 201 -23.85 22.31 -3.58
CA VAL A 201 -22.83 23.37 -3.45
C VAL A 201 -22.47 23.65 -1.99
N SER A 202 -23.47 23.69 -1.11
CA SER A 202 -23.25 23.87 0.33
C SER A 202 -22.43 22.72 0.94
N ASN A 203 -22.67 21.49 0.51
CA ASN A 203 -21.92 20.32 0.97
C ASN A 203 -20.46 20.33 0.48
N ARG A 204 -20.19 20.80 -0.75
CA ARG A 204 -18.83 20.97 -1.31
C ARG A 204 -18.00 22.04 -0.61
N LYS A 205 -18.65 23.03 0.03
CA LYS A 205 -17.97 24.03 0.86
C LYS A 205 -17.41 23.44 2.16
N CYS A 206 -17.80 22.23 2.54
CA CYS A 206 -17.29 21.53 3.72
C CYS A 206 -16.30 20.43 3.31
N PRO A 207 -15.09 20.39 3.91
CA PRO A 207 -14.15 19.30 3.72
C PRO A 207 -14.71 17.92 4.09
N ILE A 208 -14.12 16.86 3.54
CA ILE A 208 -14.33 15.48 4.01
C ILE A 208 -13.18 15.14 4.97
N LEU A 209 -13.55 14.79 6.20
CA LEU A 209 -12.67 14.21 7.20
C LEU A 209 -12.64 12.71 7.04
N TRP A 210 -11.46 12.20 6.72
CA TRP A 210 -11.21 10.78 6.59
C TRP A 210 -10.22 10.33 7.66
N ILE A 211 -10.57 9.24 8.34
CA ILE A 211 -9.68 8.51 9.23
C ILE A 211 -9.59 7.07 8.74
N GLY A 212 -8.45 6.42 8.94
CA GLY A 212 -8.35 5.02 8.64
C GLY A 212 -7.23 4.32 9.39
N SER A 213 -7.41 3.03 9.57
CA SER A 213 -6.45 2.17 10.24
C SER A 213 -6.51 0.75 9.70
N HIS A 214 -5.41 0.04 9.88
CA HIS A 214 -5.31 -1.38 9.58
C HIS A 214 -4.62 -2.09 10.74
N PHE A 215 -5.27 -3.11 11.28
CA PHE A 215 -4.70 -4.01 12.27
C PHE A 215 -4.74 -5.44 11.79
N ASP A 216 -3.56 -6.01 11.59
CA ASP A 216 -3.33 -7.40 11.26
C ASP A 216 -2.83 -8.09 12.52
N PHE A 217 -3.66 -8.92 13.16
CA PHE A 217 -3.34 -9.53 14.44
C PHE A 217 -2.93 -10.99 14.28
N PRO A 218 -1.82 -11.41 14.88
CA PRO A 218 -1.35 -12.78 14.79
C PRO A 218 -1.98 -13.69 15.87
N ILE A 219 -2.41 -14.87 15.45
CA ILE A 219 -2.71 -16.00 16.34
C ILE A 219 -1.47 -16.89 16.42
N HIS A 220 -1.26 -17.54 17.56
CA HIS A 220 -0.18 -18.51 17.72
C HIS A 220 -0.27 -19.60 16.62
N THR A 221 0.77 -19.74 15.80
CA THR A 221 0.78 -20.60 14.59
C THR A 221 0.47 -22.06 14.89
N ASN A 222 0.94 -22.59 16.03
CA ASN A 222 0.60 -23.97 16.44
C ASN A 222 -0.89 -24.19 16.78
N MET A 223 -1.68 -23.12 16.94
CA MET A 223 -3.11 -23.20 17.26
C MET A 223 -3.99 -22.94 16.04
N LEU A 224 -3.53 -22.14 15.08
CA LEU A 224 -4.26 -21.88 13.83
C LEU A 224 -4.02 -23.01 12.83
N ASP A 225 -5.10 -23.58 12.30
CA ASP A 225 -5.02 -24.52 11.19
C ASP A 225 -4.67 -23.77 9.90
N SER A 226 -3.40 -23.80 9.50
CA SER A 226 -2.88 -23.14 8.30
C SER A 226 -3.17 -23.90 7.01
N ASP A 227 -3.59 -25.17 7.11
CA ASP A 227 -3.65 -26.10 5.99
C ASP A 227 -5.07 -26.38 5.52
N LYS A 228 -6.08 -25.93 6.28
CA LYS A 228 -7.50 -26.18 5.97
C LYS A 228 -8.40 -24.99 6.23
N ILE A 229 -9.41 -24.84 5.37
CA ILE A 229 -10.59 -24.01 5.60
C ILE A 229 -11.83 -24.88 5.74
N TYR A 230 -12.75 -24.44 6.60
CA TYR A 230 -13.96 -25.17 6.93
C TYR A 230 -15.19 -24.41 6.46
N SER A 231 -16.22 -25.14 6.07
CA SER A 231 -17.52 -24.54 5.77
C SER A 231 -18.41 -24.46 7.02
N VAL A 232 -19.01 -23.29 7.24
CA VAL A 232 -19.96 -23.02 8.33
C VAL A 232 -21.25 -22.46 7.75
N THR A 233 -22.39 -22.99 8.16
CA THR A 233 -23.69 -22.34 7.92
C THR A 233 -23.82 -21.17 8.88
N PHE A 234 -23.69 -19.95 8.37
CA PHE A 234 -23.80 -18.70 9.10
C PHE A 234 -25.19 -18.09 8.95
N ARG A 235 -25.84 -17.79 10.08
CA ARG A 235 -27.16 -17.17 10.13
C ARG A 235 -27.02 -15.67 10.39
N ASN A 236 -27.49 -14.86 9.46
CA ASN A 236 -27.50 -13.40 9.59
C ASN A 236 -28.59 -12.93 10.57
N HIS A 237 -28.68 -11.62 10.78
CA HIS A 237 -29.63 -11.02 11.73
C HIS A 237 -31.10 -11.19 11.32
N GLU A 238 -31.40 -11.29 10.02
CA GLU A 238 -32.74 -11.53 9.48
C GLU A 238 -33.16 -13.01 9.55
N GLY A 239 -32.25 -13.89 9.97
CA GLY A 239 -32.47 -15.34 10.02
C GLY A 239 -32.16 -16.08 8.72
N GLY A 240 -31.67 -15.38 7.69
CA GLY A 240 -31.14 -15.96 6.47
C GLY A 240 -29.85 -16.75 6.74
N GLU A 241 -29.74 -17.92 6.13
CA GLU A 241 -28.58 -18.80 6.28
C GLU A 241 -27.72 -18.76 5.01
N SER A 242 -26.41 -18.65 5.19
CA SER A 242 -25.42 -18.63 4.10
C SER A 242 -24.22 -19.47 4.47
N GLU A 243 -23.59 -20.10 3.48
CA GLU A 243 -22.35 -20.83 3.68
C GLU A 243 -21.18 -19.82 3.68
N VAL A 244 -20.36 -19.87 4.73
CA VAL A 244 -19.15 -19.03 4.89
C VAL A 244 -17.94 -19.90 5.20
N TYR A 245 -16.76 -19.36 4.93
CA TYR A 245 -15.51 -20.03 5.28
C TYR A 245 -15.05 -19.67 6.68
N ALA A 246 -14.46 -20.63 7.38
CA ALA A 246 -13.93 -20.46 8.72
C ALA A 246 -12.56 -21.11 8.86
N CYS A 247 -11.70 -20.49 9.68
CA CYS A 247 -10.48 -21.11 10.16
C CYS A 247 -10.76 -21.86 11.46
N ARG A 248 -9.94 -22.89 11.74
CA ARG A 248 -9.97 -23.63 13.01
C ARG A 248 -8.84 -23.17 13.91
N ILE A 249 -9.18 -22.77 15.13
CA ILE A 249 -8.24 -22.43 16.18
C ILE A 249 -8.35 -23.48 17.28
N ASN A 250 -7.28 -24.24 17.52
CA ASN A 250 -7.23 -25.31 18.50
C ASN A 250 -6.06 -25.09 19.47
N SER A 251 -6.36 -24.91 20.75
CA SER A 251 -5.35 -24.64 21.78
C SER A 251 -4.81 -25.92 22.44
N GLY A 252 -5.51 -27.05 22.33
CA GLY A 252 -5.24 -28.25 23.13
C GLY A 252 -5.55 -28.09 24.63
N GLN A 253 -5.58 -26.87 25.14
CA GLN A 253 -6.08 -26.49 26.46
C GLN A 253 -7.35 -25.63 26.35
N PRO A 254 -8.22 -25.61 27.38
CA PRO A 254 -9.43 -24.80 27.35
C PRO A 254 -9.13 -23.30 27.19
N PHE A 255 -9.81 -22.65 26.26
CA PHE A 255 -9.79 -21.19 26.13
C PHE A 255 -10.46 -20.57 27.35
N ARG A 256 -9.90 -19.44 27.80
CA ARG A 256 -10.58 -18.61 28.81
C ARG A 256 -11.86 -18.05 28.23
N ASN A 257 -13.00 -18.43 28.81
CA ASN A 257 -14.32 -18.03 28.34
C ASN A 257 -15.30 -17.75 29.49
N MET A 258 -16.39 -17.06 29.17
CA MET A 258 -17.52 -16.81 30.06
C MET A 258 -18.82 -16.77 29.27
N SER A 259 -19.85 -17.45 29.76
CA SER A 259 -21.18 -17.44 29.15
C SER A 259 -21.87 -16.10 29.33
N LEU A 260 -22.56 -15.64 28.29
CA LEU A 260 -23.36 -14.42 28.24
C LEU A 260 -24.83 -14.77 27.98
N ASN A 261 -25.74 -13.82 28.21
CA ASN A 261 -27.13 -14.01 27.79
C ASN A 261 -27.19 -14.06 26.25
N GLY A 262 -27.42 -15.25 25.70
CA GLY A 262 -27.49 -15.50 24.27
C GLY A 262 -26.16 -15.86 23.59
N GLY A 263 -25.01 -15.81 24.27
CA GLY A 263 -23.71 -16.03 23.63
C GLY A 263 -22.58 -16.33 24.61
N SER A 264 -21.35 -16.07 24.23
CA SER A 264 -20.16 -16.24 25.08
C SER A 264 -19.10 -15.22 24.72
N ILE A 265 -18.27 -14.84 25.70
CA ILE A 265 -17.02 -14.12 25.47
C ILE A 265 -15.85 -15.08 25.63
N VAL A 266 -14.90 -15.04 24.71
CA VAL A 266 -13.71 -15.89 24.69
C VAL A 266 -12.47 -15.06 24.40
N VAL A 267 -11.36 -15.35 25.10
CA VAL A 267 -10.06 -14.75 24.80
C VAL A 267 -9.39 -15.54 23.69
N LEU A 268 -9.10 -14.89 22.56
CA LEU A 268 -8.35 -15.50 21.48
C LEU A 268 -6.85 -15.52 21.81
N PRO A 269 -6.10 -16.55 21.37
CA PRO A 269 -4.67 -16.71 21.68
C PRO A 269 -3.81 -15.84 20.74
N SER A 270 -4.00 -14.52 20.79
CA SER A 270 -3.18 -13.56 20.03
C SER A 270 -1.78 -13.45 20.64
N ILE A 271 -0.75 -13.36 19.79
CA ILE A 271 0.66 -13.23 20.23
C ILE A 271 1.15 -11.77 20.27
N CYS A 272 0.23 -10.82 20.46
CA CYS A 272 0.55 -9.41 20.62
C CYS A 272 1.04 -9.11 22.04
N ASP A 273 2.01 -8.20 22.17
CA ASP A 273 2.44 -7.70 23.48
C ASP A 273 1.39 -6.72 24.01
N ASN A 274 0.92 -6.90 25.25
CA ASN A 274 -0.05 -6.00 25.92
C ASN A 274 -1.39 -5.78 25.21
N LEU A 275 -1.67 -6.41 24.07
CA LEU A 275 -2.98 -6.41 23.41
C LEU A 275 -3.67 -7.77 23.55
N SER A 276 -4.93 -7.75 23.96
CA SER A 276 -5.78 -8.94 24.01
C SER A 276 -6.86 -8.85 22.94
N VAL A 277 -7.19 -9.97 22.30
CA VAL A 277 -8.33 -10.05 21.37
C VAL A 277 -9.46 -10.85 22.02
N TYR A 278 -10.61 -10.21 22.21
CA TYR A 278 -11.82 -10.84 22.75
C TYR A 278 -12.83 -11.09 21.62
N LEU A 279 -13.32 -12.33 21.55
CA LEU A 279 -14.42 -12.74 20.68
C LEU A 279 -15.70 -12.79 21.51
N ILE A 280 -16.73 -12.05 21.11
CA ILE A 280 -18.07 -12.09 21.70
C ILE A 280 -19.01 -12.68 20.65
N THR A 281 -19.57 -13.86 20.94
CA THR A 281 -20.45 -14.57 20.00
C THR A 281 -21.91 -14.15 20.17
N ASN A 282 -22.68 -14.28 19.07
CA ASN A 282 -24.11 -13.92 18.99
C ASN A 282 -24.39 -12.51 19.52
N THR A 283 -23.62 -11.55 19.03
CA THR A 283 -23.62 -10.16 19.50
C THR A 283 -25.00 -9.52 19.42
N ASP A 284 -25.77 -9.78 18.35
CA ASP A 284 -27.05 -9.11 18.14
C ASP A 284 -28.12 -9.53 19.17
N SER A 285 -27.92 -10.70 19.80
CA SER A 285 -28.70 -11.19 20.94
C SER A 285 -28.11 -10.75 22.29
N SER A 286 -26.81 -10.44 22.32
CA SER A 286 -26.10 -10.02 23.53
C SER A 286 -26.49 -8.60 23.96
N GLN A 287 -26.69 -8.39 25.26
CA GLN A 287 -27.27 -7.15 25.80
C GLN A 287 -26.24 -6.06 26.18
N LEU A 288 -25.09 -5.94 25.50
CA LEU A 288 -24.13 -4.89 25.84
C LEU A 288 -24.64 -3.51 25.41
N LYS A 289 -25.05 -2.67 26.37
CA LYS A 289 -25.72 -1.39 26.13
C LYS A 289 -24.80 -0.17 26.19
N ASN A 290 -23.61 -0.28 26.78
CA ASN A 290 -22.68 0.84 26.94
C ASN A 290 -21.24 0.38 27.23
N GLY A 291 -20.30 1.33 27.15
CA GLY A 291 -18.87 1.05 27.30
C GLY A 291 -18.47 0.57 28.69
N SER A 292 -19.17 1.00 29.75
CA SER A 292 -18.89 0.50 31.10
C SER A 292 -19.24 -0.98 31.25
N GLN A 293 -20.33 -1.44 30.62
CA GLN A 293 -20.67 -2.86 30.62
C GLN A 293 -19.63 -3.70 29.88
N LEU A 294 -19.10 -3.21 28.75
CA LEU A 294 -18.02 -3.88 28.04
C LEU A 294 -16.76 -4.00 28.91
N ARG A 295 -16.33 -2.89 29.52
CA ARG A 295 -15.15 -2.88 30.39
C ARG A 295 -15.33 -3.80 31.60
N ASP A 296 -16.49 -3.74 32.26
CA ASP A 296 -16.79 -4.61 33.39
C ASP A 296 -16.79 -6.08 32.98
N LEU A 297 -17.25 -6.39 31.76
CA LEU A 297 -17.18 -7.74 31.20
C LEU A 297 -15.73 -8.18 30.97
N ILE A 298 -14.90 -7.33 30.37
CA ILE A 298 -13.46 -7.59 30.14
C ILE A 298 -12.71 -7.77 31.47
N SER A 299 -12.99 -6.92 32.46
CA SER A 299 -12.43 -7.03 33.81
C SER A 299 -12.83 -8.34 34.49
N LYS A 300 -14.11 -8.74 34.36
CA LYS A 300 -14.61 -10.01 34.90
C LYS A 300 -13.92 -11.21 34.27
N ILE A 301 -13.81 -11.29 32.94
CA ILE A 301 -13.13 -12.44 32.31
C ILE A 301 -11.63 -12.47 32.62
N ARG A 302 -10.98 -11.31 32.80
CA ARG A 302 -9.56 -11.25 33.21
C ARG A 302 -9.34 -11.77 34.64
N THR A 303 -10.30 -11.56 35.54
CA THR A 303 -10.20 -11.85 36.98
C THR A 303 -10.91 -13.13 37.43
N SER A 304 -11.85 -13.65 36.65
CA SER A 304 -12.59 -14.87 36.98
C SER A 304 -11.66 -16.08 37.08
N LYS A 305 -11.68 -16.75 38.24
CA LYS A 305 -11.07 -18.08 38.40
C LYS A 305 -11.86 -19.09 37.59
N GLU A 306 -11.19 -20.07 36.99
CA GLU A 306 -11.66 -21.06 36.00
C GLU A 306 -12.93 -21.88 36.36
N GLY A 307 -13.53 -21.68 37.53
CA GLY A 307 -14.50 -22.58 38.16
C GLY A 307 -15.92 -22.62 37.59
N ASN A 308 -16.20 -22.07 36.40
CA ASN A 308 -17.52 -22.16 35.73
C ASN A 308 -17.43 -22.07 34.18
N ALA A 309 -16.24 -22.22 33.58
CA ALA A 309 -16.05 -22.08 32.14
C ALA A 309 -16.36 -23.40 31.40
N HIS A 310 -16.98 -23.30 30.22
CA HIS A 310 -17.09 -24.46 29.32
C HIS A 310 -15.69 -24.89 28.87
N GLU A 311 -15.42 -26.20 28.72
CA GLU A 311 -14.12 -26.73 28.26
C GLU A 311 -13.89 -26.52 26.76
N ILE A 312 -14.14 -25.32 26.24
CA ILE A 312 -13.96 -24.98 24.83
C ILE A 312 -12.46 -25.06 24.52
N THR A 313 -12.05 -25.98 23.66
CA THR A 313 -10.65 -26.18 23.23
C THR A 313 -10.46 -25.91 21.73
N THR A 314 -11.55 -25.89 20.97
CA THR A 314 -11.54 -25.63 19.52
C THR A 314 -12.58 -24.58 19.16
N ILE A 315 -12.19 -23.61 18.32
CA ILE A 315 -13.06 -22.55 17.79
C ILE A 315 -13.03 -22.64 16.26
N TYR A 316 -14.21 -22.61 15.64
CA TYR A 316 -14.34 -22.35 14.20
C TYR A 316 -14.77 -20.90 14.03
N LEU A 317 -13.84 -20.06 13.58
CA LEU A 317 -14.01 -18.63 13.42
C LEU A 317 -14.15 -18.31 11.92
N PRO A 318 -15.31 -17.79 11.48
CA PRO A 318 -15.49 -17.31 10.12
C PRO A 318 -14.39 -16.34 9.70
N LEU A 319 -13.98 -16.42 8.44
CA LEU A 319 -13.06 -15.47 7.82
C LEU A 319 -13.80 -14.16 7.54
N PHE A 320 -13.13 -13.03 7.71
CA PHE A 320 -13.71 -11.69 7.55
C PHE A 320 -12.69 -10.73 6.93
N ALA A 321 -11.79 -11.28 6.12
CA ALA A 321 -10.68 -10.55 5.51
C ALA A 321 -11.12 -9.74 4.29
N GLU A 322 -12.39 -9.77 3.88
CA GLU A 322 -12.87 -8.91 2.82
C GLU A 322 -12.67 -7.42 3.16
N ILE A 323 -11.80 -6.78 2.36
CA ILE A 323 -11.51 -5.35 2.47
C ILE A 323 -12.82 -4.57 2.29
N PRO A 324 -13.14 -3.61 3.18
CA PRO A 324 -14.34 -2.81 3.06
C PRO A 324 -14.42 -2.15 1.68
N GLN A 325 -15.52 -2.39 0.95
CA GLN A 325 -15.73 -1.77 -0.36
C GLN A 325 -16.16 -0.31 -0.25
N GLN A 326 -16.67 0.09 0.91
CA GLN A 326 -17.12 1.45 1.23
C GLN A 326 -16.68 1.80 2.65
N THR A 327 -16.42 3.07 2.90
CA THR A 327 -16.17 3.61 4.24
C THR A 327 -17.43 3.62 5.08
N THR A 328 -17.26 3.46 6.38
CA THR A 328 -18.35 3.67 7.32
C THR A 328 -18.70 5.16 7.40
N ASN A 329 -20.00 5.45 7.40
CA ASN A 329 -20.54 6.79 7.62
C ASN A 329 -20.50 7.15 9.12
N LEU A 330 -19.32 7.56 9.57
CA LEU A 330 -19.09 7.92 10.97
C LEU A 330 -19.85 9.21 11.37
N ALA A 331 -20.11 10.11 10.42
CA ALA A 331 -20.89 11.32 10.67
C ALA A 331 -22.30 11.02 11.22
N LEU A 332 -23.00 10.04 10.63
CA LEU A 332 -24.32 9.63 11.10
C LEU A 332 -24.28 9.07 12.52
N ALA A 333 -23.28 8.23 12.79
CA ALA A 333 -23.10 7.63 14.11
C ALA A 333 -22.81 8.69 15.18
N ILE A 334 -21.96 9.68 14.87
CA ILE A 334 -21.69 10.82 15.76
C ILE A 334 -22.96 11.63 15.99
N ASN A 335 -23.72 11.93 14.93
CA ASN A 335 -24.95 12.71 15.02
C ASN A 335 -26.00 12.04 15.93
N ARG A 336 -26.03 10.70 15.94
CA ARG A 336 -26.94 9.92 16.80
C ARG A 336 -26.38 9.72 18.22
N ALA A 337 -25.06 9.66 18.39
CA ALA A 337 -24.43 9.32 19.66
C ALA A 337 -24.13 10.53 20.57
N ILE A 338 -24.00 11.73 20.00
CA ILE A 338 -23.69 12.94 20.75
C ILE A 338 -24.91 13.86 20.74
N GLU A 339 -25.56 13.97 21.89
CA GLU A 339 -26.72 14.84 22.05
C GLU A 339 -26.37 16.30 21.73
N SER A 340 -27.25 17.00 21.02
CA SER A 340 -27.12 18.41 20.64
C SER A 340 -25.94 18.75 19.70
N ILE A 341 -25.36 17.75 19.02
CA ILE A 341 -24.31 17.97 18.01
C ILE A 341 -24.84 18.45 16.65
N ASP A 342 -26.16 18.61 16.50
CA ASP A 342 -26.83 18.95 15.23
C ASP A 342 -26.19 20.17 14.53
N LYS A 343 -25.71 21.14 15.32
CA LYS A 343 -25.06 22.34 14.81
C LYS A 343 -23.82 22.02 13.94
N LEU A 344 -23.15 20.88 14.17
CA LEU A 344 -21.98 20.44 13.39
C LEU A 344 -22.35 20.21 11.92
N PHE A 345 -23.57 19.76 11.68
CA PHE A 345 -24.13 19.44 10.36
C PHE A 345 -25.15 20.48 9.88
N GLN A 346 -25.08 21.69 10.42
CA GLN A 346 -25.84 22.85 9.99
C GLN A 346 -24.90 23.90 9.36
N PRO A 347 -25.43 24.94 8.68
CA PRO A 347 -24.61 25.98 8.09
C PRO A 347 -23.61 26.58 9.10
N GLY A 348 -22.33 26.58 8.72
CA GLY A 348 -21.21 27.06 9.52
C GLY A 348 -20.76 26.15 10.66
N GLY A 349 -21.33 24.94 10.80
CA GLY A 349 -21.01 24.01 11.88
C GLY A 349 -19.55 23.59 11.96
N PHE A 350 -18.93 23.37 10.79
CA PHE A 350 -17.50 23.05 10.67
C PHE A 350 -16.56 24.23 11.02
N GLY A 351 -17.10 25.40 11.38
CA GLY A 351 -16.32 26.55 11.82
C GLY A 351 -15.25 26.94 10.81
N ASP A 352 -14.01 27.06 11.28
CA ASP A 352 -12.89 27.43 10.41
C ASP A 352 -12.43 26.28 9.49
N LEU A 353 -12.92 25.05 9.65
CA LEU A 353 -12.65 23.99 8.69
C LEU A 353 -13.43 24.16 7.38
N GLY A 354 -14.66 24.67 7.46
CA GLY A 354 -15.54 24.89 6.31
C GLY A 354 -15.41 26.28 5.67
N CYS A 355 -15.86 26.41 4.42
CA CYS A 355 -16.12 27.72 3.82
C CYS A 355 -17.40 28.35 4.43
N PRO A 356 -17.53 29.70 4.40
CA PRO A 356 -18.73 30.38 4.87
C PRO A 356 -20.01 29.80 4.23
N GLU A 357 -21.04 29.61 5.05
CA GLU A 357 -22.33 29.01 4.68
C GLU A 357 -22.26 27.55 4.22
N GLY A 358 -21.10 26.90 4.31
CA GLY A 358 -20.99 25.47 4.05
C GLY A 358 -21.73 24.65 5.11
N GLU A 359 -22.35 23.57 4.67
CA GLU A 359 -23.13 22.66 5.49
C GLU A 359 -22.62 21.22 5.28
N ALA A 360 -22.01 20.67 6.33
CA ALA A 360 -21.60 19.28 6.35
C ALA A 360 -22.83 18.37 6.47
N SER A 361 -22.78 17.19 5.86
CA SER A 361 -23.87 16.22 5.90
C SER A 361 -23.49 15.01 6.77
N PRO A 362 -24.42 14.51 7.60
CA PRO A 362 -24.30 13.21 8.24
C PRO A 362 -24.88 12.09 7.38
N VAL A 363 -25.53 12.41 6.24
CA VAL A 363 -26.28 11.46 5.41
C VAL A 363 -25.60 11.31 4.05
N VAL A 364 -25.66 10.09 3.52
CA VAL A 364 -25.32 9.78 2.13
C VAL A 364 -26.60 9.78 1.31
N GLY A 365 -26.68 10.60 0.28
CA GLY A 365 -27.88 10.76 -0.54
C GLY A 365 -27.57 10.97 -2.01
N ARG A 366 -28.56 11.42 -2.79
CA ARG A 366 -28.36 11.76 -4.21
C ARG A 366 -27.62 13.09 -4.42
N ARG A 367 -27.58 13.95 -3.40
CA ARG A 367 -27.09 15.34 -3.45
C ARG A 367 -26.04 15.65 -2.39
N GLN A 368 -25.86 14.76 -1.43
CA GLN A 368 -25.03 15.00 -0.26
C GLN A 368 -24.13 13.79 -0.02
N THR A 369 -22.88 14.10 0.28
CA THR A 369 -21.88 13.14 0.73
C THR A 369 -21.63 13.36 2.20
N THR A 370 -21.43 12.27 2.95
CA THR A 370 -21.04 12.38 4.35
C THR A 370 -19.65 12.98 4.50
N ASN A 371 -19.52 13.97 5.38
CA ASN A 371 -18.26 14.69 5.57
C ASN A 371 -17.33 14.05 6.61
N ILE A 372 -17.74 12.98 7.28
CA ILE A 372 -16.91 12.26 8.25
C ILE A 372 -17.00 10.76 7.97
N GLN A 373 -15.89 10.20 7.51
CA GLN A 373 -15.80 8.84 6.97
C GLN A 373 -14.64 8.08 7.64
N SER A 374 -14.86 6.80 7.94
CA SER A 374 -13.80 5.91 8.47
C SER A 374 -13.54 4.72 7.57
N PHE A 375 -12.26 4.38 7.41
CA PHE A 375 -11.79 3.17 6.76
C PHE A 375 -10.92 2.39 7.75
N ASP A 376 -11.56 1.66 8.65
CA ASP A 376 -10.85 0.83 9.61
C ASP A 376 -10.98 -0.64 9.19
N TYR A 377 -9.85 -1.34 9.16
CA TYR A 377 -9.75 -2.71 8.67
C TYR A 377 -9.04 -3.58 9.69
N LEU A 378 -9.63 -4.74 9.98
CA LEU A 378 -9.15 -5.72 10.96
C LEU A 378 -9.03 -7.06 10.25
N ASP A 379 -7.84 -7.65 10.27
CA ASP A 379 -7.58 -8.95 9.64
C ASP A 379 -6.76 -9.88 10.55
N LEU A 380 -6.85 -11.18 10.28
CA LEU A 380 -6.11 -12.23 10.97
C LEU A 380 -4.85 -12.59 10.16
N MET A 381 -3.69 -12.58 10.80
CA MET A 381 -2.43 -12.93 10.15
C MET A 381 -2.39 -14.42 9.77
N HIS A 382 -1.70 -14.75 8.68
CA HIS A 382 -1.44 -16.13 8.24
C HIS A 382 -2.70 -16.96 7.97
N LEU A 383 -3.69 -16.35 7.29
CA LEU A 383 -4.86 -17.09 6.84
C LEU A 383 -4.44 -18.30 5.98
N PRO A 384 -5.09 -19.46 6.17
CA PRO A 384 -4.83 -20.68 5.40
C PRO A 384 -5.04 -20.47 3.89
N ASP A 385 -4.01 -20.75 3.08
CA ASP A 385 -4.04 -20.70 1.60
C ASP A 385 -4.50 -22.05 1.03
N VAL A 386 -5.80 -22.33 1.05
CA VAL A 386 -6.31 -23.69 0.79
C VAL A 386 -7.41 -23.72 -0.24
N ARG A 387 -7.26 -24.66 -1.19
CA ARG A 387 -8.07 -24.83 -2.40
C ARG A 387 -9.32 -25.70 -2.20
N ALA A 388 -9.45 -26.35 -1.05
CA ALA A 388 -10.51 -27.30 -0.75
C ALA A 388 -11.11 -27.00 0.62
N THR A 389 -12.43 -27.02 0.69
CA THR A 389 -13.20 -26.80 1.91
C THR A 389 -13.55 -28.16 2.50
N GLU A 390 -13.31 -28.32 3.80
CA GLU A 390 -13.78 -29.51 4.51
C GLU A 390 -15.04 -29.17 5.31
N PRO A 391 -16.04 -30.07 5.36
CA PRO A 391 -17.12 -29.93 6.32
C PRO A 391 -16.53 -30.02 7.73
N ILE A 392 -17.08 -29.27 8.67
CA ILE A 392 -16.64 -29.38 10.06
C ILE A 392 -16.87 -30.83 10.52
N PRO A 393 -15.84 -31.50 11.08
CA PRO A 393 -15.98 -32.85 11.62
C PRO A 393 -16.78 -32.81 12.94
N VAL A 394 -18.08 -32.50 12.86
CA VAL A 394 -18.97 -32.49 14.02
C VAL A 394 -19.45 -33.91 14.27
N ARG A 395 -19.11 -34.46 15.44
CA ARG A 395 -19.94 -35.48 16.09
C ARG A 395 -20.88 -34.72 17.02
N SER A 396 -22.18 -34.92 16.88
CA SER A 396 -23.22 -34.31 17.71
C SER A 396 -22.88 -34.46 19.22
N GLY A 397 -22.76 -33.33 19.94
CA GLY A 397 -22.57 -33.30 21.40
C GLY A 397 -21.16 -33.05 21.93
N ASN A 398 -20.23 -32.48 21.13
CA ASN A 398 -18.90 -32.14 21.65
C ASN A 398 -18.89 -30.75 22.32
N ASP A 399 -19.10 -30.70 23.64
CA ASP A 399 -19.11 -29.47 24.46
C ASP A 399 -17.76 -28.71 24.47
N LYS A 400 -16.72 -29.26 23.81
CA LYS A 400 -15.39 -28.65 23.66
C LYS A 400 -15.21 -27.82 22.40
N LEU A 401 -16.21 -27.78 21.53
CA LEU A 401 -16.18 -27.07 20.24
C LEU A 401 -17.10 -25.86 20.28
N MET A 402 -16.57 -24.69 19.90
CA MET A 402 -17.35 -23.48 19.66
C MET A 402 -17.44 -23.19 18.17
N LEU A 403 -18.66 -23.17 17.66
CA LEU A 403 -18.96 -22.77 16.28
C LEU A 403 -19.46 -21.32 16.29
N VAL A 404 -18.76 -20.43 15.60
CA VAL A 404 -19.20 -19.04 15.43
C VAL A 404 -20.00 -18.96 14.13
N ASN A 405 -21.32 -19.02 14.23
CA ASN A 405 -22.23 -19.11 13.08
C ASN A 405 -23.31 -18.00 13.06
N GLN A 406 -23.09 -16.92 13.80
CA GLN A 406 -23.96 -15.75 13.88
C GLN A 406 -23.10 -14.49 14.01
N PRO A 407 -23.64 -13.29 13.79
CA PRO A 407 -22.92 -12.03 13.98
C PRO A 407 -22.18 -11.99 15.31
N PHE A 408 -20.92 -11.62 15.25
CA PHE A 408 -20.00 -11.63 16.39
C PHE A 408 -19.22 -10.34 16.47
N GLN A 409 -18.71 -10.04 17.67
CA GLN A 409 -17.84 -8.90 17.90
C GLN A 409 -16.41 -9.34 18.18
N LEU A 410 -15.47 -8.57 17.65
CA LEU A 410 -14.07 -8.62 18.03
C LEU A 410 -13.71 -7.31 18.75
N VAL A 411 -13.11 -7.44 19.93
CA VAL A 411 -12.61 -6.31 20.71
C VAL A 411 -11.11 -6.51 20.91
N VAL A 412 -10.32 -5.66 20.26
CA VAL A 412 -8.88 -5.58 20.53
C VAL A 412 -8.70 -4.61 21.68
N TYR A 413 -8.09 -5.06 22.77
CA TYR A 413 -8.02 -4.33 24.02
C TYR A 413 -6.59 -4.03 24.42
N ASP A 414 -6.28 -2.76 24.71
CA ASP A 414 -5.02 -2.35 25.30
C ASP A 414 -5.06 -2.60 26.80
N ASN A 415 -4.32 -3.62 27.25
CA ASN A 415 -4.30 -4.03 28.65
C ASN A 415 -3.57 -3.05 29.56
N GLU A 416 -2.63 -2.26 29.01
CA GLU A 416 -1.85 -1.27 29.75
C GLU A 416 -2.70 -0.04 30.05
N ARG A 417 -3.43 0.45 29.04
CA ARG A 417 -4.30 1.64 29.16
C ARG A 417 -5.71 1.33 29.64
N ASP A 418 -6.07 0.06 29.71
CA ASP A 418 -7.40 -0.44 30.06
C ASP A 418 -8.52 0.18 29.19
N VAL A 419 -8.36 0.06 27.87
CA VAL A 419 -9.27 0.66 26.88
C VAL A 419 -9.28 -0.15 25.57
N PRO A 420 -10.41 -0.21 24.84
CA PRO A 420 -10.42 -0.82 23.51
C PRO A 420 -9.54 -0.03 22.54
N LEU A 421 -8.74 -0.76 21.76
CA LEU A 421 -8.04 -0.24 20.58
C LEU A 421 -8.94 -0.34 19.33
N TYR A 422 -9.63 -1.47 19.16
CA TYR A 422 -10.63 -1.70 18.11
C TYR A 422 -11.93 -2.24 18.67
N LEU A 423 -13.02 -1.84 18.02
CA LEU A 423 -14.34 -2.44 18.16
C LEU A 423 -14.79 -2.86 16.75
N ALA A 424 -15.12 -4.13 16.57
CA ALA A 424 -15.59 -4.66 15.29
C ALA A 424 -16.82 -5.53 15.49
N ARG A 425 -17.82 -5.39 14.62
CA ARG A 425 -18.94 -6.32 14.45
C ARG A 425 -18.83 -6.93 13.06
N ILE A 426 -18.73 -8.26 13.01
CA ILE A 426 -18.69 -9.03 11.78
C ILE A 426 -20.07 -9.67 11.58
N ALA A 427 -20.78 -9.26 10.53
CA ALA A 427 -22.13 -9.73 10.20
C ALA A 427 -22.24 -10.33 8.79
N SER A 428 -21.30 -10.04 7.90
CA SER A 428 -21.14 -10.73 6.61
C SER A 428 -19.70 -11.23 6.46
N PRO A 429 -19.38 -12.40 7.05
CA PRO A 429 -18.11 -13.07 6.84
C PRO A 429 -17.92 -13.51 5.38
N ASP A 430 -16.68 -13.83 5.02
CA ASP A 430 -16.28 -14.14 3.64
C ASP A 430 -17.02 -15.36 3.09
N ARG A 431 -17.70 -15.15 1.96
CA ARG A 431 -18.45 -16.19 1.23
C ARG A 431 -17.69 -16.74 0.03
N SER A 432 -16.54 -16.15 -0.28
CA SER A 432 -15.75 -16.48 -1.46
C SER A 432 -14.29 -16.69 -1.04
N VAL A 433 -13.64 -17.73 -1.58
CA VAL A 433 -12.19 -17.93 -1.43
C VAL A 433 -11.46 -16.92 -2.32
N ARG A 434 -11.74 -15.61 -2.14
CA ARG A 434 -11.26 -14.54 -3.03
C ARG A 434 -9.77 -14.25 -2.86
N LEU A 435 -9.15 -14.76 -1.80
CA LEU A 435 -7.69 -14.74 -1.63
C LEU A 435 -6.93 -15.74 -2.54
N ALA A 436 -7.62 -16.70 -3.20
CA ALA A 436 -6.96 -17.69 -4.07
C ALA A 436 -6.92 -17.30 -5.57
N ASN A 437 -7.63 -16.26 -6.01
CA ASN A 437 -7.76 -15.94 -7.44
C ASN A 437 -6.77 -14.88 -7.95
N MET A 438 -6.00 -14.20 -7.08
CA MET A 438 -4.92 -13.31 -7.53
C MET A 438 -3.61 -14.04 -7.82
N THR A 439 -3.44 -15.27 -7.30
CA THR A 439 -2.20 -16.06 -7.43
C THR A 439 -2.27 -17.14 -8.52
N LYS A 440 -3.45 -17.40 -9.10
CA LYS A 440 -3.65 -18.38 -10.19
C LYS A 440 -3.73 -17.77 -11.60
N LEU A 441 -2.71 -16.97 -11.95
CA LEU A 441 -2.21 -16.91 -13.34
C LEU A 441 -0.80 -17.48 -13.47
N VAL A 442 -0.34 -18.24 -12.47
CA VAL A 442 0.96 -18.95 -12.49
C VAL A 442 0.75 -20.46 -12.59
N GLU A 443 0.11 -20.89 -13.69
CA GLU A 443 0.71 -22.00 -14.44
C GLU A 443 1.58 -21.36 -15.52
N PRO A 444 2.82 -21.83 -15.74
CA PRO A 444 3.69 -21.27 -16.75
C PRO A 444 3.12 -21.66 -18.12
N MET A 445 2.33 -20.78 -18.73
CA MET A 445 2.36 -20.66 -20.19
C MET A 445 3.68 -19.99 -20.59
N ALA A 446 4.81 -20.61 -20.23
CA ALA A 446 6.03 -20.37 -20.97
C ALA A 446 5.79 -21.07 -22.31
N ALA A 447 5.52 -20.32 -23.37
CA ALA A 447 5.76 -20.87 -24.70
C ALA A 447 7.18 -21.43 -24.68
N GLU A 448 7.34 -22.74 -24.81
CA GLU A 448 8.68 -23.33 -24.80
C GLU A 448 9.44 -22.76 -26.00
N ARG A 449 10.60 -22.16 -25.72
CA ARG A 449 11.46 -21.61 -26.75
C ARG A 449 11.99 -22.77 -27.59
N THR A 450 11.68 -22.77 -28.88
CA THR A 450 12.13 -23.77 -29.83
C THR A 450 13.55 -23.46 -30.32
N GLU A 451 14.20 -24.43 -30.95
CA GLU A 451 15.51 -24.21 -31.60
C GLU A 451 15.40 -23.17 -32.73
N ALA A 452 14.26 -23.13 -33.43
CA ALA A 452 13.97 -22.12 -34.45
C ALA A 452 13.89 -20.71 -33.85
N ASP A 453 13.36 -20.55 -32.63
CA ASP A 453 13.31 -19.26 -31.94
C ASP A 453 14.74 -18.77 -31.60
N LEU A 454 15.63 -19.66 -31.18
CA LEU A 454 17.03 -19.31 -30.92
C LEU A 454 17.78 -18.90 -32.20
N ASP A 455 17.56 -19.62 -33.30
CA ASP A 455 18.11 -19.28 -34.62
C ASP A 455 17.60 -17.91 -35.12
N ALA A 456 16.31 -17.63 -34.94
CA ALA A 456 15.72 -16.32 -35.26
C ALA A 456 16.35 -15.19 -34.44
N ILE A 457 16.55 -15.41 -33.13
CA ILE A 457 17.23 -14.44 -32.24
C ILE A 457 18.67 -14.22 -32.70
N GLN A 458 19.41 -15.28 -33.03
CA GLN A 458 20.80 -15.18 -33.48
C GLN A 458 20.92 -14.37 -34.79
N LYS A 459 20.07 -14.66 -35.78
CA LYS A 459 20.04 -13.93 -37.06
C LYS A 459 19.70 -12.45 -36.88
N ALA A 460 18.67 -12.15 -36.09
CA ALA A 460 18.29 -10.77 -35.78
C ALA A 460 19.38 -10.02 -34.98
N PHE A 461 20.05 -10.71 -34.06
CA PHE A 461 21.16 -10.16 -33.29
C PHE A 461 22.34 -9.78 -34.18
N GLU A 462 22.76 -10.65 -35.09
CA GLU A 462 23.83 -10.37 -36.06
C GLU A 462 23.49 -9.17 -36.96
N LYS A 463 22.25 -9.09 -37.44
CA LYS A 463 21.79 -7.99 -38.30
C LYS A 463 21.74 -6.65 -37.55
N SER A 464 21.26 -6.64 -36.30
CA SER A 464 21.17 -5.41 -35.48
C SER A 464 22.51 -4.93 -34.94
N ALA A 465 23.57 -5.76 -34.96
CA ALA A 465 24.86 -5.42 -34.36
C ALA A 465 25.52 -4.17 -34.97
N ALA A 466 25.29 -3.90 -36.25
CA ALA A 466 25.84 -2.73 -36.96
C ALA A 466 25.15 -1.41 -36.56
N CYS A 467 23.88 -1.45 -36.15
CA CYS A 467 23.06 -0.30 -35.77
C CYS A 467 22.73 -0.25 -34.27
N ARG A 468 23.44 -1.04 -33.46
CA ARG A 468 23.18 -1.20 -32.01
C ARG A 468 23.24 0.10 -31.21
N VAL A 469 24.01 1.10 -31.65
CA VAL A 469 24.09 2.42 -31.00
C VAL A 469 23.83 3.52 -32.04
N PRO A 470 22.88 4.45 -31.79
CA PRO A 470 21.84 4.41 -30.75
C PRO A 470 20.55 3.67 -31.18
N LEU A 471 20.44 3.25 -32.45
CA LEU A 471 19.14 2.96 -33.10
C LEU A 471 18.44 1.70 -32.59
N CYS A 472 19.19 0.68 -32.18
CA CYS A 472 18.63 -0.61 -31.75
C CYS A 472 19.12 -1.05 -30.36
N LEU A 473 19.36 -0.10 -29.46
CA LEU A 473 19.93 -0.36 -28.14
C LEU A 473 19.12 -1.39 -27.35
N TYR A 474 17.79 -1.25 -27.28
CA TYR A 474 16.96 -2.18 -26.50
C TYR A 474 16.97 -3.57 -27.11
N THR A 475 16.66 -3.66 -28.39
CA THR A 475 16.45 -4.93 -29.10
C THR A 475 17.76 -5.70 -29.17
N TYR A 476 18.88 -5.03 -29.45
CA TYR A 476 20.21 -5.62 -29.43
C TYR A 476 20.54 -6.23 -28.06
N HIS A 477 20.37 -5.47 -26.98
CA HIS A 477 20.70 -5.94 -25.62
C HIS A 477 19.73 -7.01 -25.10
N VAL A 478 18.44 -6.92 -25.45
CA VAL A 478 17.44 -7.95 -25.19
C VAL A 478 17.83 -9.29 -25.83
N MET A 479 18.23 -9.27 -27.11
CA MET A 479 18.68 -10.46 -27.83
C MET A 479 20.01 -10.99 -27.30
N ARG A 480 20.98 -10.10 -26.99
CA ARG A 480 22.26 -10.47 -26.38
C ARG A 480 22.07 -11.26 -25.08
N GLY A 481 21.23 -10.75 -24.18
CA GLY A 481 20.92 -11.42 -22.92
C GLY A 481 20.22 -12.76 -23.12
N ALA A 482 19.35 -12.86 -24.15
CA ALA A 482 18.67 -14.10 -24.52
C ALA A 482 19.62 -15.18 -25.06
N ILE A 483 20.57 -14.82 -25.94
CA ILE A 483 21.58 -15.73 -26.51
C ILE A 483 22.53 -16.23 -25.45
N ARG A 484 22.95 -15.33 -24.54
CA ARG A 484 23.88 -15.67 -23.45
C ARG A 484 23.20 -16.43 -22.29
N GLY A 485 21.87 -16.59 -22.34
CA GLY A 485 21.11 -17.22 -21.26
C GLY A 485 21.22 -16.47 -19.93
N LEU A 486 21.44 -15.15 -19.95
CA LEU A 486 21.70 -14.37 -18.74
C LEU A 486 20.49 -14.35 -17.80
N PHE A 487 19.27 -14.38 -18.33
CA PHE A 487 18.06 -14.27 -17.52
C PHE A 487 17.05 -15.36 -17.91
N PRO A 488 17.26 -16.62 -17.49
CA PRO A 488 16.46 -17.77 -17.92
C PRO A 488 15.01 -17.69 -17.42
N GLU A 489 14.74 -16.93 -16.37
CA GLU A 489 13.39 -16.66 -15.89
C GLU A 489 12.62 -15.67 -16.76
N SER A 490 13.22 -15.19 -17.86
CA SER A 490 12.54 -14.31 -18.79
C SER A 490 12.83 -14.63 -20.27
N PRO A 491 12.14 -15.64 -20.84
CA PRO A 491 12.29 -15.95 -22.25
C PRO A 491 11.87 -14.77 -23.13
N VAL A 492 12.62 -14.61 -24.21
CA VAL A 492 12.51 -13.60 -25.25
C VAL A 492 12.22 -14.29 -26.59
N PHE A 493 11.38 -13.67 -27.40
CA PHE A 493 11.14 -14.03 -28.80
C PHE A 493 11.35 -12.78 -29.66
N VAL A 494 11.79 -12.98 -30.90
CA VAL A 494 12.02 -11.88 -31.85
C VAL A 494 11.22 -12.12 -33.11
N PHE A 495 10.72 -11.03 -33.67
CA PHE A 495 10.09 -10.96 -34.97
C PHE A 495 10.77 -9.86 -35.77
N HIS A 496 11.01 -10.13 -37.05
CA HIS A 496 11.79 -9.25 -37.92
C HIS A 496 11.09 -9.09 -39.28
N ARG A 497 11.18 -7.89 -39.87
CA ARG A 497 10.80 -7.61 -41.26
C ARG A 497 11.77 -6.65 -41.92
N ASP A 498 11.99 -6.91 -43.22
CA ASP A 498 12.59 -5.98 -44.16
C ASP A 498 11.47 -5.13 -44.79
N LEU A 499 11.52 -3.81 -44.65
CA LEU A 499 10.46 -2.92 -45.15
C LEU A 499 10.75 -2.39 -46.56
N ALA A 500 12.00 -2.01 -46.85
CA ALA A 500 12.53 -1.60 -48.16
C ALA A 500 14.04 -1.34 -48.03
N ASP A 501 14.84 -1.48 -49.11
CA ASP A 501 16.29 -1.22 -49.22
C ASP A 501 16.97 -0.71 -47.92
N ASP A 502 17.49 -1.66 -47.15
CA ASP A 502 18.22 -1.49 -45.88
C ASP A 502 17.42 -0.94 -44.67
N LEU A 503 16.08 -0.95 -44.71
CA LEU A 503 15.21 -0.62 -43.58
C LEU A 503 14.70 -1.89 -42.88
N ASP A 504 15.24 -2.14 -41.71
CA ASP A 504 14.87 -3.25 -40.83
C ASP A 504 14.01 -2.78 -39.67
N VAL A 505 13.04 -3.62 -39.29
CA VAL A 505 12.28 -3.45 -38.05
C VAL A 505 12.31 -4.75 -37.25
N TRP A 506 12.57 -4.61 -35.95
CA TRP A 506 12.55 -5.70 -34.99
C TRP A 506 11.51 -5.44 -33.92
N MET A 507 10.75 -6.48 -33.61
CA MET A 507 9.84 -6.51 -32.48
C MET A 507 10.23 -7.66 -31.57
N THR A 508 10.40 -7.41 -30.27
CA THR A 508 10.63 -8.48 -29.30
C THR A 508 9.46 -8.60 -28.34
N ILE A 509 9.25 -9.79 -27.80
CA ILE A 509 8.41 -10.00 -26.61
C ILE A 509 9.20 -10.79 -25.58
N ARG A 510 9.25 -10.24 -24.37
CA ARG A 510 9.87 -10.81 -23.19
C ARG A 510 8.77 -11.18 -22.21
N ILE A 511 8.74 -12.45 -21.81
CA ILE A 511 7.80 -12.95 -20.79
C ILE A 511 8.58 -13.02 -19.48
N VAL A 512 8.13 -12.34 -18.42
CA VAL A 512 8.81 -12.36 -17.12
C VAL A 512 8.12 -13.37 -16.21
N ARG A 513 8.81 -14.46 -15.83
CA ARG A 513 8.22 -15.55 -15.02
C ARG A 513 7.59 -15.07 -13.71
N TYR A 514 8.25 -14.15 -13.03
CA TYR A 514 7.77 -13.60 -11.75
C TYR A 514 6.73 -12.50 -11.93
N LEU A 515 6.56 -11.97 -13.15
CA LEU A 515 5.55 -10.96 -13.50
C LEU A 515 4.75 -11.42 -14.75
N PRO A 516 4.08 -12.58 -14.71
CA PRO A 516 3.51 -13.23 -15.89
C PRO A 516 2.34 -12.45 -16.52
N ASN A 517 1.81 -11.44 -15.83
CA ASN A 517 0.75 -10.56 -16.29
C ASN A 517 1.27 -9.24 -16.89
N ARG A 518 2.56 -9.18 -17.24
CA ARG A 518 3.23 -8.00 -17.79
C ARG A 518 4.36 -8.39 -18.76
N PRO A 519 4.07 -8.97 -19.93
CA PRO A 519 5.10 -9.10 -20.94
C PRO A 519 5.59 -7.70 -21.37
N GLU A 520 6.86 -7.65 -21.75
CA GLU A 520 7.53 -6.45 -22.22
C GLU A 520 7.86 -6.62 -23.69
N LEU A 521 7.43 -5.68 -24.51
CA LEU A 521 7.64 -5.67 -25.94
C LEU A 521 8.60 -4.53 -26.27
N THR A 522 9.51 -4.76 -27.22
CA THR A 522 10.32 -3.69 -27.82
C THR A 522 10.01 -3.58 -29.30
N LEU A 523 10.05 -2.36 -29.85
CA LEU A 523 9.87 -2.11 -31.28
C LEU A 523 10.86 -1.03 -31.74
N GLU A 524 11.85 -1.43 -32.53
CA GLU A 524 12.94 -0.58 -33.00
C GLU A 524 13.27 -0.82 -34.48
N SER A 525 13.99 0.11 -35.09
CA SER A 525 14.45 0.05 -36.47
C SER A 525 15.91 0.48 -36.57
N ASN A 526 16.60 0.02 -37.60
CA ASN A 526 17.96 0.43 -37.93
C ASN A 526 18.04 1.82 -38.59
N SER A 527 16.94 2.57 -38.61
CA SER A 527 16.83 3.82 -39.35
C SER A 527 16.32 4.96 -38.48
N GLU A 528 16.84 6.16 -38.77
CA GLU A 528 16.33 7.41 -38.21
C GLU A 528 15.08 7.94 -38.95
N ARG A 529 14.64 7.23 -40.00
CA ARG A 529 13.41 7.58 -40.74
C ARG A 529 12.21 7.60 -39.80
N THR A 530 11.28 8.50 -40.07
CA THR A 530 10.05 8.67 -39.27
C THR A 530 8.78 8.32 -40.05
N ASN A 531 8.85 8.20 -41.39
CA ASN A 531 7.72 7.81 -42.21
C ASN A 531 7.64 6.28 -42.39
N PHE A 532 7.01 5.62 -41.41
CA PHE A 532 6.74 4.17 -41.47
C PHE A 532 5.35 3.85 -42.05
N GLU A 533 4.53 4.85 -42.35
CA GLU A 533 3.16 4.65 -42.85
C GLU A 533 3.17 4.00 -44.25
N ASP A 534 4.16 4.33 -45.08
CA ASP A 534 4.33 3.74 -46.42
C ASP A 534 4.53 2.22 -46.38
N HIS A 535 4.92 1.67 -45.22
CA HIS A 535 5.18 0.25 -45.00
C HIS A 535 4.16 -0.40 -44.05
N ARG A 536 3.02 0.25 -43.84
CA ARG A 536 2.00 -0.17 -42.86
C ARG A 536 1.57 -1.62 -43.03
N GLU A 537 1.31 -2.09 -44.25
CA GLU A 537 0.87 -3.47 -44.51
C GLU A 537 1.89 -4.52 -44.04
N ILE A 538 3.18 -4.28 -44.28
CA ILE A 538 4.26 -5.19 -43.85
C ILE A 538 4.37 -5.20 -42.32
N LEU A 539 4.21 -4.04 -41.68
CA LEU A 539 4.20 -3.90 -40.22
C LEU A 539 2.98 -4.54 -39.57
N GLU A 540 1.80 -4.44 -40.16
CA GLU A 540 0.60 -5.13 -39.66
C GLU A 540 0.77 -6.65 -39.72
N ASN A 541 1.40 -7.18 -40.78
CA ASN A 541 1.72 -8.61 -40.86
C ASN A 541 2.69 -9.06 -39.75
N LEU A 542 3.67 -8.22 -39.39
CA LEU A 542 4.55 -8.45 -38.24
C LEU A 542 3.75 -8.49 -36.92
N PHE A 543 2.80 -7.57 -36.74
CA PHE A 543 1.97 -7.52 -35.53
C PHE A 543 0.99 -8.69 -35.44
N ASN A 544 0.37 -9.09 -36.55
CA ASN A 544 -0.49 -10.27 -36.61
C ASN A 544 0.28 -11.52 -36.17
N GLU A 545 1.50 -11.74 -36.69
CA GLU A 545 2.33 -12.90 -36.32
C GLU A 545 2.59 -12.95 -34.80
N LEU A 546 2.91 -11.81 -34.19
CA LEU A 546 3.09 -11.70 -32.75
C LEU A 546 1.81 -12.06 -31.97
N HIS A 547 0.67 -11.48 -32.36
CA HIS A 547 -0.61 -11.69 -31.69
C HIS A 547 -1.14 -13.11 -31.85
N GLU A 548 -0.95 -13.72 -33.02
CA GLU A 548 -1.28 -15.12 -33.30
C GLU A 548 -0.40 -16.10 -32.51
N ARG A 549 0.87 -15.76 -32.31
CA ARG A 549 1.80 -16.59 -31.53
C ARG A 549 1.52 -16.51 -30.02
N PHE A 550 1.10 -15.35 -29.51
CA PHE A 550 0.88 -15.11 -28.08
C PHE A 550 -0.53 -14.63 -27.73
N PRO A 551 -1.59 -15.33 -28.13
CA PRO A 551 -2.96 -14.88 -27.92
C PRO A 551 -3.27 -14.76 -26.42
N ALA A 552 -2.85 -15.72 -25.59
CA ALA A 552 -3.09 -15.69 -24.14
C ALA A 552 -2.40 -14.53 -23.39
N LEU A 553 -1.41 -13.87 -24.01
CA LEU A 553 -0.72 -12.72 -23.44
C LEU A 553 -1.26 -11.39 -23.95
N LEU A 554 -1.89 -11.39 -25.14
CA LEU A 554 -2.27 -10.21 -25.89
C LEU A 554 -3.78 -10.17 -26.25
N ASN A 555 -4.60 -11.07 -25.69
CA ASN A 555 -6.06 -11.20 -25.92
C ASN A 555 -6.94 -10.17 -25.21
N GLY A 556 -6.37 -9.23 -24.46
CA GLY A 556 -7.14 -8.28 -23.66
C GLY A 556 -7.31 -8.64 -22.19
N GLU A 557 -6.83 -9.79 -21.72
CA GLU A 557 -6.95 -10.16 -20.30
C GLU A 557 -5.78 -9.64 -19.45
N ARG A 558 -4.61 -9.45 -20.08
CA ARG A 558 -3.38 -9.04 -19.40
C ARG A 558 -2.89 -7.71 -19.94
N ARG A 559 -2.31 -6.91 -19.05
CA ARG A 559 -1.60 -5.70 -19.48
C ARG A 559 -0.21 -6.05 -20.01
N TYR A 560 0.34 -5.21 -20.86
CA TYR A 560 1.71 -5.33 -21.34
C TYR A 560 2.35 -3.96 -21.55
N LEU A 561 3.67 -3.92 -21.63
CA LEU A 561 4.45 -2.71 -21.88
C LEU A 561 5.07 -2.79 -23.28
N LEU A 562 4.92 -1.75 -24.08
CA LEU A 562 5.63 -1.56 -25.34
C LEU A 562 6.65 -0.42 -25.20
N ILE A 563 7.90 -0.69 -25.53
CA ILE A 563 9.01 0.26 -25.52
C ILE A 563 9.50 0.46 -26.96
N GLY A 564 9.71 1.70 -27.38
CA GLY A 564 10.19 1.97 -28.73
C GLY A 564 10.07 3.43 -29.13
N ALA A 565 10.62 3.79 -30.29
CA ALA A 565 10.54 5.14 -30.82
C ALA A 565 9.10 5.50 -31.24
N LYS A 566 8.69 6.74 -30.94
CA LYS A 566 7.34 7.24 -31.20
C LYS A 566 6.79 6.98 -32.63
N PRO A 567 7.56 7.13 -33.73
CA PRO A 567 7.03 6.90 -35.08
C PRO A 567 6.52 5.48 -35.31
N LEU A 568 7.28 4.46 -34.92
CA LEU A 568 6.85 3.05 -35.04
C LEU A 568 5.68 2.74 -34.10
N GLN A 569 5.72 3.26 -32.87
CA GLN A 569 4.61 3.07 -31.92
C GLN A 569 3.30 3.70 -32.39
N LYS A 570 3.33 4.75 -33.22
CA LYS A 570 2.11 5.29 -33.83
C LYS A 570 1.45 4.29 -34.77
N ILE A 571 2.25 3.55 -35.56
CA ILE A 571 1.73 2.51 -36.45
C ILE A 571 1.11 1.38 -35.63
N TYR A 572 1.80 0.93 -34.57
CA TYR A 572 1.25 -0.09 -33.68
C TYR A 572 -0.02 0.38 -32.94
N ALA A 573 -0.10 1.64 -32.51
CA ALA A 573 -1.34 2.19 -31.93
C ALA A 573 -2.52 2.14 -32.90
N LYS A 574 -2.32 2.57 -34.15
CA LYS A 574 -3.37 2.47 -35.19
C LYS A 574 -3.82 1.03 -35.41
N TYR A 575 -2.87 0.10 -35.50
CA TYR A 575 -3.17 -1.32 -35.59
C TYR A 575 -4.04 -1.79 -34.41
N MET A 576 -3.68 -1.43 -33.17
CA MET A 576 -4.47 -1.78 -31.98
C MET A 576 -5.86 -1.16 -31.99
N GLU A 577 -5.99 0.10 -32.41
CA GLU A 577 -7.28 0.81 -32.51
C GLU A 577 -8.21 0.14 -33.54
N GLU A 578 -7.67 -0.30 -34.68
CA GLU A 578 -8.48 -0.87 -35.76
C GLU A 578 -8.76 -2.38 -35.61
N LYS A 579 -7.80 -3.16 -35.08
CA LYS A 579 -7.92 -4.63 -35.00
C LYS A 579 -8.37 -5.13 -33.63
N LEU A 580 -8.14 -4.35 -32.58
CA LEU A 580 -8.42 -4.70 -31.19
C LEU A 580 -9.19 -3.56 -30.48
N GLU A 581 -10.12 -2.95 -31.22
CA GLU A 581 -10.91 -1.81 -30.76
C GLU A 581 -11.59 -2.12 -29.42
N GLY A 582 -11.38 -1.25 -28.44
CA GLY A 582 -12.01 -1.38 -27.12
C GLY A 582 -11.49 -2.55 -26.27
N VAL A 583 -10.48 -3.30 -26.72
CA VAL A 583 -9.84 -4.36 -25.92
C VAL A 583 -8.86 -3.75 -24.91
N TYR A 584 -8.04 -2.83 -25.39
CA TYR A 584 -6.99 -2.18 -24.61
C TYR A 584 -7.18 -0.67 -24.51
N ARG A 585 -6.64 -0.09 -23.45
CA ARG A 585 -6.45 1.35 -23.32
C ARG A 585 -4.99 1.67 -22.93
N PRO A 586 -4.28 2.52 -23.70
CA PRO A 586 -2.86 2.78 -23.49
C PRO A 586 -2.60 3.94 -22.51
N VAL A 587 -1.52 3.86 -21.73
CA VAL A 587 -0.94 4.96 -20.95
C VAL A 587 0.50 5.17 -21.40
N ASN A 588 0.89 6.42 -21.68
CA ASN A 588 2.20 6.76 -22.23
C ASN A 588 3.11 7.40 -21.17
N TYR A 589 4.33 6.87 -21.03
CA TYR A 589 5.40 7.43 -20.23
C TYR A 589 6.56 7.81 -21.16
N PRO A 590 6.62 9.07 -21.65
CA PRO A 590 7.64 9.49 -22.59
C PRO A 590 8.98 9.75 -21.90
N THR A 591 10.06 9.29 -22.52
CA THR A 591 11.42 9.36 -21.99
C THR A 591 12.42 9.81 -23.05
N PHE A 592 13.51 10.44 -22.60
CA PHE A 592 14.72 10.65 -23.40
C PHE A 592 15.70 9.51 -23.12
N LEU A 593 16.32 8.99 -24.18
CA LEU A 593 17.38 8.00 -24.08
C LEU A 593 18.75 8.69 -24.04
N TYR A 594 19.57 8.28 -23.08
CA TYR A 594 20.98 8.66 -22.98
C TYR A 594 21.85 7.41 -23.04
N TYR A 595 22.96 7.48 -23.75
CA TYR A 595 23.92 6.38 -23.91
C TYR A 595 25.36 6.88 -23.83
N MET A 596 26.30 5.96 -23.64
CA MET A 596 27.73 6.24 -23.73
C MET A 596 28.29 5.76 -25.06
N ASN A 597 28.87 6.66 -25.86
CA ASN A 597 29.65 6.28 -27.03
C ASN A 597 31.01 5.66 -26.64
N GLU A 598 31.77 5.14 -27.61
CA GLU A 598 33.02 4.43 -27.33
C GLU A 598 34.07 5.28 -26.59
N GLU A 599 34.17 6.57 -26.89
CA GLU A 599 35.11 7.47 -26.21
C GLU A 599 34.69 7.74 -24.76
N GLN A 600 33.40 7.94 -24.52
CA GLN A 600 32.84 8.08 -23.17
C GLN A 600 33.03 6.80 -22.35
N GLN A 601 32.85 5.62 -22.96
CA GLN A 601 33.11 4.35 -22.30
C GLN A 601 34.59 4.22 -21.89
N LYS A 602 35.53 4.56 -22.79
CA LYS A 602 36.98 4.58 -22.47
C LYS A 602 37.31 5.56 -21.34
N GLN A 603 36.60 6.69 -21.27
CA GLN A 603 36.76 7.66 -20.19
C GLN A 603 36.26 7.11 -18.85
N VAL A 604 35.06 6.51 -18.83
CA VAL A 604 34.44 5.98 -17.60
C VAL A 604 35.21 4.79 -17.01
N VAL A 605 35.76 3.92 -17.85
CA VAL A 605 36.62 2.79 -17.39
C VAL A 605 37.85 3.28 -16.63
N LYS A 606 38.38 4.47 -16.97
CA LYS A 606 39.55 5.06 -16.31
C LYS A 606 39.19 6.00 -15.15
N MET A 607 37.90 6.17 -14.87
CA MET A 607 37.42 7.11 -13.87
C MET A 607 37.65 6.55 -12.46
N GLU A 608 38.33 7.31 -11.62
CA GLU A 608 38.38 7.04 -10.19
C GLU A 608 37.07 7.49 -9.54
N LEU A 609 36.50 6.64 -8.69
CA LEU A 609 35.22 6.87 -8.02
C LEU A 609 35.43 6.97 -6.50
N PRO A 610 36.05 8.06 -6.00
CA PRO A 610 36.28 8.21 -4.57
C PRO A 610 34.95 8.33 -3.82
N LEU A 611 34.86 7.63 -2.69
CA LEU A 611 33.73 7.70 -1.78
C LEU A 611 34.13 8.47 -0.50
N PRO A 612 33.18 9.16 0.17
CA PRO A 612 33.43 9.76 1.47
C PRO A 612 33.85 8.72 2.52
N GLU A 613 34.52 9.17 3.58
CA GLU A 613 34.88 8.31 4.72
C GLU A 613 33.65 7.58 5.30
N GLY A 614 33.81 6.29 5.62
CA GLY A 614 32.75 5.42 6.12
C GLY A 614 31.87 4.78 5.03
N TYR A 615 32.13 5.05 3.75
CA TYR A 615 31.45 4.44 2.61
C TYR A 615 32.40 3.59 1.79
N LYS A 616 31.90 2.45 1.30
CA LYS A 616 32.65 1.58 0.38
C LYS A 616 31.73 1.02 -0.71
N PHE A 617 32.28 0.79 -1.90
CA PHE A 617 31.66 -0.13 -2.84
C PHE A 617 31.71 -1.53 -2.25
N ASP A 618 30.65 -2.30 -2.46
CA ASP A 618 30.57 -3.68 -2.00
C ASP A 618 29.90 -4.56 -3.05
N GLU A 619 30.09 -5.86 -2.92
CA GLU A 619 29.36 -6.82 -3.74
C GLU A 619 27.91 -6.91 -3.28
N VAL A 620 27.02 -7.13 -4.23
CA VAL A 620 25.61 -7.38 -3.96
C VAL A 620 25.44 -8.81 -3.43
N ASP A 621 24.64 -8.95 -2.38
CA ASP A 621 24.14 -10.23 -1.92
C ASP A 621 22.65 -10.31 -2.29
N PRO A 622 22.27 -11.11 -3.30
CA PRO A 622 20.89 -11.18 -3.76
C PRO A 622 19.89 -11.64 -2.69
N ASP A 623 20.32 -12.43 -1.70
CA ASP A 623 19.40 -12.96 -0.70
C ASP A 623 19.07 -11.92 0.38
N THR A 624 20.01 -11.01 0.67
CA THR A 624 19.83 -9.97 1.69
C THR A 624 19.51 -8.59 1.10
N ASP A 625 20.17 -8.20 0.01
CA ASP A 625 20.03 -6.86 -0.57
C ASP A 625 18.77 -6.73 -1.43
N ALA A 626 18.26 -7.81 -2.04
CA ALA A 626 17.06 -7.75 -2.89
C ALA A 626 15.86 -7.18 -2.14
N GLU A 627 15.62 -7.63 -0.89
CA GLU A 627 14.50 -7.15 -0.09
C GLU A 627 14.61 -5.65 0.19
N ARG A 628 15.83 -5.18 0.49
CA ARG A 628 16.09 -3.75 0.75
C ARG A 628 15.91 -2.90 -0.50
N ILE A 629 16.40 -3.39 -1.64
CA ILE A 629 16.30 -2.71 -2.94
C ILE A 629 14.85 -2.67 -3.42
N THR A 630 14.10 -3.77 -3.28
CA THR A 630 12.67 -3.82 -3.66
C THR A 630 11.83 -2.90 -2.78
N LYS A 631 12.13 -2.79 -1.48
CA LYS A 631 11.42 -1.89 -0.54
C LYS A 631 11.55 -0.40 -0.90
N THR A 632 12.56 0.02 -1.64
CA THR A 632 12.67 1.43 -2.09
C THR A 632 11.87 1.72 -3.36
N TRP A 633 11.34 0.69 -4.01
CA TRP A 633 10.52 0.85 -5.20
C TRP A 633 9.06 1.08 -4.82
N ILE A 634 8.59 2.33 -4.94
CA ILE A 634 7.22 2.74 -4.59
C ILE A 634 6.10 2.04 -5.38
N HIS A 635 6.47 1.29 -6.43
CA HIS A 635 5.57 0.54 -7.31
C HIS A 635 5.82 -0.97 -7.29
N ALA A 636 6.72 -1.47 -6.42
CA ALA A 636 6.93 -2.91 -6.26
C ALA A 636 5.63 -3.59 -5.84
N ARG A 637 5.40 -4.77 -6.40
CA ARG A 637 4.24 -5.64 -6.18
C ARG A 637 4.72 -7.08 -6.00
N ALA A 638 3.77 -7.99 -5.79
CA ALA A 638 4.05 -9.43 -5.80
C ALA A 638 4.84 -9.84 -7.05
N GLY A 639 5.94 -10.57 -6.84
CA GLY A 639 6.88 -10.99 -7.88
C GLY A 639 8.08 -10.06 -8.09
N ASP A 640 8.01 -8.78 -7.72
CA ASP A 640 9.13 -7.84 -7.92
C ASP A 640 10.34 -8.14 -7.04
N LEU A 641 10.14 -8.75 -5.86
CA LEU A 641 11.24 -9.23 -5.01
C LEU A 641 12.04 -10.33 -5.72
N GLU A 642 11.36 -11.36 -6.23
CA GLU A 642 12.02 -12.45 -6.95
C GLU A 642 12.65 -11.96 -8.25
N GLN A 643 12.00 -11.01 -8.94
CA GLN A 643 12.59 -10.38 -10.12
C GLN A 643 13.85 -9.59 -9.75
N THR A 644 13.83 -8.84 -8.65
CA THR A 644 15.00 -8.08 -8.15
C THR A 644 16.13 -9.04 -7.78
N ARG A 645 15.82 -10.10 -7.03
CA ARG A 645 16.78 -11.14 -6.67
C ARG A 645 17.42 -11.80 -7.90
N SER A 646 16.62 -12.13 -8.91
CA SER A 646 17.16 -12.65 -10.17
C SER A 646 18.03 -11.61 -10.90
N LYS A 647 17.65 -10.33 -10.95
CA LYS A 647 18.49 -9.27 -11.55
C LYS A 647 19.85 -9.16 -10.86
N LEU A 648 19.87 -9.17 -9.52
CA LEU A 648 21.12 -9.10 -8.75
C LEU A 648 22.03 -10.31 -8.96
N ARG A 649 21.46 -11.51 -9.18
CA ARG A 649 22.22 -12.73 -9.47
C ARG A 649 22.83 -12.74 -10.87
N ASN A 650 22.10 -12.19 -11.83
CA ASN A 650 22.31 -12.48 -13.25
C ASN A 650 22.85 -11.30 -14.05
N LEU A 651 22.69 -10.08 -13.56
CA LEU A 651 22.99 -8.86 -14.29
C LEU A 651 23.89 -7.93 -13.46
N PRO A 652 24.66 -7.04 -14.11
CA PRO A 652 25.45 -6.06 -13.39
C PRO A 652 24.59 -5.21 -12.46
N SER A 653 25.08 -5.05 -11.24
CA SER A 653 24.51 -4.17 -10.23
C SER A 653 25.63 -3.60 -9.38
N ALA A 654 25.44 -2.39 -8.88
CA ALA A 654 26.39 -1.71 -8.03
C ALA A 654 25.74 -1.40 -6.69
N LEU A 655 26.52 -1.53 -5.61
CA LEU A 655 26.10 -1.24 -4.24
C LEU A 655 27.16 -0.41 -3.51
N ILE A 656 26.72 0.56 -2.72
CA ILE A 656 27.55 1.23 -1.71
C ILE A 656 26.97 0.91 -0.33
N ARG A 657 27.85 0.46 0.57
CA ARG A 657 27.53 0.29 1.99
C ARG A 657 28.10 1.41 2.83
N HIS A 658 27.37 1.79 3.87
CA HIS A 658 27.86 2.60 4.98
C HIS A 658 28.15 1.70 6.17
N GLU A 659 29.24 1.96 6.90
CA GLU A 659 29.70 1.13 8.03
C GLU A 659 28.63 0.81 9.08
N LYS A 660 27.69 1.73 9.30
CA LYS A 660 26.63 1.58 10.31
C LYS A 660 25.31 1.05 9.76
N ASP A 661 24.99 1.39 8.52
CA ASP A 661 23.61 1.29 8.00
C ASP A 661 23.44 0.22 6.92
N GLY A 662 24.54 -0.43 6.52
CA GLY A 662 24.53 -1.43 5.45
C GLY A 662 24.37 -0.78 4.08
N ALA A 663 23.59 -1.38 3.18
CA ALA A 663 23.37 -0.87 1.81
C ALA A 663 22.61 0.47 1.78
N VAL A 664 23.23 1.52 1.25
CA VAL A 664 22.67 2.89 1.28
C VAL A 664 22.49 3.54 -0.09
N ALA A 665 23.21 3.05 -1.11
CA ALA A 665 23.01 3.45 -2.50
C ALA A 665 23.20 2.26 -3.42
N PHE A 666 22.38 2.16 -4.46
CA PHE A 666 22.40 1.05 -5.39
C PHE A 666 21.80 1.44 -6.75
N GLU A 667 22.20 0.68 -7.76
CA GLU A 667 21.63 0.70 -9.10
C GLU A 667 21.83 -0.68 -9.74
N MET A 668 20.90 -1.11 -10.59
CA MET A 668 20.93 -2.43 -11.22
C MET A 668 20.56 -2.37 -12.68
N CYS A 669 21.02 -3.34 -13.46
CA CYS A 669 20.56 -3.48 -14.83
C CYS A 669 19.14 -4.04 -14.89
N HIS A 670 18.35 -3.51 -15.82
CA HIS A 670 17.14 -4.16 -16.31
C HIS A 670 17.50 -5.41 -17.13
N PRO A 671 16.61 -6.41 -17.29
CA PRO A 671 16.81 -7.53 -18.22
C PRO A 671 17.06 -7.13 -19.69
N CYS A 672 16.75 -5.89 -20.06
CA CYS A 672 17.12 -5.31 -21.36
C CYS A 672 18.52 -4.67 -21.34
N GLU A 673 19.28 -4.84 -20.26
CA GLU A 673 20.65 -4.37 -20.03
C GLU A 673 20.86 -2.85 -19.98
N PHE A 674 19.81 -2.07 -19.72
CA PHE A 674 19.93 -0.65 -19.36
C PHE A 674 20.02 -0.42 -17.85
N GLN A 675 20.61 0.69 -17.45
CA GLN A 675 20.71 1.10 -16.06
C GLN A 675 19.34 1.50 -15.51
N ASN A 676 18.93 0.89 -14.40
CA ASN A 676 17.63 1.07 -13.81
C ASN A 676 17.71 1.16 -12.28
N HIS A 677 16.71 1.82 -11.68
CA HIS A 677 16.53 1.89 -10.23
C HIS A 677 17.72 2.50 -9.47
N LEU A 678 18.28 3.58 -10.00
CA LEU A 678 19.25 4.40 -9.27
C LEU A 678 18.60 4.96 -8.01
N PHE A 679 19.08 4.55 -6.84
CA PHE A 679 18.52 5.01 -5.57
C PHE A 679 19.60 5.27 -4.53
N VAL A 680 19.40 6.33 -3.75
CA VAL A 680 20.19 6.66 -2.55
C VAL A 680 19.21 6.94 -1.41
N LEU A 681 19.40 6.26 -0.28
CA LEU A 681 18.63 6.50 0.94
C LEU A 681 18.73 7.98 1.36
N GLU A 682 17.63 8.54 1.84
CA GLU A 682 17.48 9.99 1.99
C GLU A 682 18.53 10.59 2.93
N GLU A 683 18.89 9.87 4.00
CA GLU A 683 19.88 10.27 5.00
C GLU A 683 21.33 10.29 4.45
N HIS A 684 21.56 9.68 3.29
CA HIS A 684 22.86 9.57 2.63
C HIS A 684 22.94 10.37 1.33
N ARG A 685 21.90 11.15 0.97
CA ARG A 685 21.90 12.02 -0.23
C ARG A 685 22.84 13.22 -0.09
N GLN A 686 23.07 13.92 -1.20
CA GLN A 686 23.93 15.11 -1.33
C GLN A 686 25.42 14.86 -1.00
N LYS A 687 25.86 13.60 -1.04
CA LYS A 687 27.25 13.18 -0.77
C LYS A 687 27.97 12.63 -2.02
N GLY A 688 27.42 12.85 -3.21
CA GLY A 688 27.97 12.33 -4.48
C GLY A 688 27.71 10.84 -4.76
N LEU A 689 27.07 10.11 -3.84
CA LEU A 689 26.88 8.65 -3.94
C LEU A 689 26.08 8.21 -5.18
N GLY A 690 25.10 9.01 -5.61
CA GLY A 690 24.29 8.70 -6.79
C GLY A 690 25.11 8.72 -8.08
N THR A 691 26.02 9.68 -8.24
CA THR A 691 26.93 9.71 -9.40
C THR A 691 27.96 8.60 -9.31
N ALA A 692 28.50 8.34 -8.12
CA ALA A 692 29.49 7.29 -7.92
C ALA A 692 28.93 5.89 -8.25
N ILE A 693 27.70 5.59 -7.81
CA ILE A 693 27.05 4.32 -8.11
C ILE A 693 26.69 4.19 -9.60
N GLU A 694 26.23 5.28 -10.24
CA GLU A 694 25.92 5.31 -11.68
C GLU A 694 27.14 5.03 -12.54
N MET A 695 28.27 5.63 -12.20
CA MET A 695 29.53 5.39 -12.89
C MET A 695 30.09 4.01 -12.59
N ARG A 696 29.93 3.50 -11.36
CA ARG A 696 30.36 2.14 -11.02
C ARG A 696 29.57 1.10 -11.81
N LEU A 697 28.25 1.24 -11.90
CA LEU A 697 27.45 0.35 -12.74
C LEU A 697 27.84 0.46 -14.21
N SER A 698 28.13 1.67 -14.70
CA SER A 698 28.61 1.86 -16.07
C SER A 698 29.93 1.11 -16.35
N GLN A 699 30.88 1.13 -15.41
CA GLN A 699 32.11 0.34 -15.49
C GLN A 699 31.81 -1.16 -15.58
N LEU A 700 30.94 -1.67 -14.70
CA LEU A 700 30.54 -3.09 -14.72
C LEU A 700 29.82 -3.48 -16.02
N CYS A 701 28.97 -2.59 -16.58
CA CYS A 701 28.35 -2.81 -17.88
C CYS A 701 29.41 -2.95 -18.98
N ILE A 702 30.37 -2.03 -19.05
CA ILE A 702 31.44 -2.04 -20.06
C ILE A 702 32.30 -3.30 -19.93
N GLU A 703 32.68 -3.69 -18.71
CA GLU A 703 33.41 -4.94 -18.42
C GLU A 703 32.67 -6.18 -18.93
N ASN A 704 31.34 -6.14 -18.93
CA ASN A 704 30.49 -7.22 -19.44
C ASN A 704 30.16 -7.09 -20.94
N GLY A 705 30.69 -6.08 -21.65
CA GLY A 705 30.37 -5.82 -23.05
C GLY A 705 28.92 -5.36 -23.26
N ILE A 706 28.39 -4.59 -22.30
CA ILE A 706 27.11 -3.89 -22.36
C ILE A 706 27.40 -2.41 -22.63
N VAL A 707 26.69 -1.79 -23.57
CA VAL A 707 26.76 -0.34 -23.77
C VAL A 707 25.99 0.31 -22.63
N PRO A 708 26.58 1.19 -21.79
CA PRO A 708 25.81 1.86 -20.76
C PRO A 708 24.79 2.82 -21.37
N TYR A 709 23.53 2.66 -20.99
CA TYR A 709 22.44 3.55 -21.39
C TYR A 709 21.34 3.59 -20.33
N LYS A 710 20.57 4.67 -20.35
CA LYS A 710 19.47 4.94 -19.42
C LYS A 710 18.38 5.76 -20.09
N THR A 711 17.20 5.76 -19.50
CA THR A 711 16.07 6.59 -19.91
C THR A 711 15.67 7.54 -18.80
N VAL A 712 15.36 8.78 -19.17
CA VAL A 712 14.93 9.82 -18.23
C VAL A 712 13.55 10.31 -18.65
N GLU A 713 12.57 10.19 -17.76
CA GLU A 713 11.21 10.65 -17.99
C GLU A 713 11.14 12.16 -18.21
N PHE A 714 10.27 12.59 -19.13
CA PHE A 714 10.19 13.99 -19.56
C PHE A 714 9.95 14.99 -18.44
N TYR A 715 9.25 14.56 -17.38
CA TYR A 715 8.94 15.40 -16.22
C TYR A 715 10.09 15.50 -15.21
N ASN A 716 11.21 14.79 -15.40
CA ASN A 716 12.38 14.89 -14.53
C ASN A 716 13.39 15.93 -15.06
N GLU A 717 12.95 17.18 -15.12
CA GLU A 717 13.70 18.30 -15.72
C GLU A 717 15.12 18.44 -15.14
N LYS A 718 15.28 18.25 -13.83
CA LYS A 718 16.60 18.35 -13.16
C LYS A 718 17.58 17.28 -13.63
N VAL A 719 17.11 16.04 -13.79
CA VAL A 719 17.96 14.96 -14.28
C VAL A 719 18.26 15.14 -15.76
N ILE A 720 17.30 15.63 -16.55
CA ILE A 720 17.49 15.97 -17.96
C ILE A 720 18.55 17.08 -18.11
N GLU A 721 18.45 18.15 -17.34
CA GLU A 721 19.41 19.25 -17.36
C GLU A 721 20.82 18.77 -16.98
N SER A 722 20.92 17.96 -15.92
CA SER A 722 22.19 17.36 -15.49
C SER A 722 22.79 16.44 -16.56
N ALA A 723 21.97 15.56 -17.15
CA ALA A 723 22.41 14.62 -18.18
C ALA A 723 22.85 15.33 -19.47
N ASN A 724 22.14 16.38 -19.89
CA ASN A 724 22.53 17.19 -21.06
C ASN A 724 23.84 17.97 -20.85
N LYS A 725 24.18 18.34 -19.60
CA LYS A 725 25.44 19.00 -19.26
C LYS A 725 26.59 18.03 -19.05
N SER A 726 26.31 16.74 -18.95
CA SER A 726 27.32 15.72 -18.67
C SER A 726 28.21 15.48 -19.89
N SER A 727 29.52 15.36 -19.67
CA SER A 727 30.47 14.96 -20.70
C SER A 727 30.41 13.45 -20.99
N ILE A 728 29.85 12.65 -20.08
CA ILE A 728 29.83 11.18 -20.20
C ILE A 728 28.55 10.63 -20.81
N TRP A 729 27.48 11.43 -20.88
CA TRP A 729 26.19 11.01 -21.41
C TRP A 729 25.88 11.71 -22.73
N THR A 730 25.53 10.95 -23.77
CA THR A 730 25.03 11.48 -25.04
C THR A 730 23.52 11.23 -25.14
N ARG A 731 22.75 12.30 -25.35
CA ARG A 731 21.31 12.18 -25.64
C ARG A 731 21.11 11.70 -27.08
N TRP A 732 20.22 10.73 -27.28
CA TRP A 732 19.84 10.34 -28.63
C TRP A 732 18.92 11.38 -29.27
N ASN A 733 19.37 11.90 -30.43
CA ASN A 733 18.64 12.84 -31.27
C ASN A 733 18.50 12.26 -32.69
N TYR A 734 17.48 12.70 -33.43
CA TYR A 734 17.38 12.48 -34.88
C TYR A 734 18.41 13.31 -35.64
N ALA A 735 18.61 13.05 -36.93
CA ALA A 735 19.48 13.81 -37.83
C ALA A 735 19.25 15.34 -37.81
N ASP A 736 18.02 15.80 -37.57
CA ASP A 736 17.68 17.22 -37.48
C ASP A 736 18.04 17.88 -36.13
N GLY A 737 18.60 17.10 -35.19
CA GLY A 737 18.98 17.52 -33.85
C GLY A 737 17.84 17.48 -32.82
N ALA A 738 16.61 17.15 -33.22
CA ALA A 738 15.51 16.98 -32.29
C ALA A 738 15.71 15.72 -31.43
N PRO A 739 15.37 15.73 -30.14
CA PRO A 739 15.51 14.55 -29.30
C PRO A 739 14.59 13.41 -29.76
N VAL A 740 15.09 12.18 -29.69
CA VAL A 740 14.25 11.01 -29.94
C VAL A 740 13.33 10.77 -28.74
N HIS A 741 12.04 10.66 -29.02
CA HIS A 741 11.02 10.37 -28.03
C HIS A 741 10.87 8.85 -27.95
N LEU A 742 11.44 8.27 -26.90
CA LEU A 742 11.25 6.86 -26.58
C LEU A 742 10.03 6.73 -25.65
N GLU A 743 8.98 6.07 -26.12
CA GLU A 743 7.74 5.94 -25.35
C GLU A 743 7.72 4.60 -24.62
N TYR A 744 7.42 4.63 -23.33
CA TYR A 744 7.01 3.45 -22.58
C TYR A 744 5.48 3.46 -22.58
N ARG A 745 4.87 2.72 -23.50
CA ARG A 745 3.41 2.66 -23.66
C ARG A 745 2.86 1.40 -23.02
N GLN A 746 2.11 1.57 -21.94
CA GLN A 746 1.48 0.47 -21.23
C GLN A 746 0.05 0.27 -21.70
N TYR A 747 -0.25 -0.90 -22.26
CA TYR A 747 -1.59 -1.28 -22.68
C TYR A 747 -2.28 -2.03 -21.56
N TYR A 748 -3.40 -1.49 -21.06
CA TYR A 748 -4.21 -2.13 -20.03
C TYR A 748 -5.49 -2.71 -20.64
N PRO A 749 -5.96 -3.90 -20.20
CA PRO A 749 -7.33 -4.34 -20.46
C PRO A 749 -8.33 -3.23 -20.17
N LYS A 750 -9.35 -3.03 -21.01
CA LYS A 750 -10.33 -1.95 -20.81
C LYS A 750 -10.98 -1.97 -19.42
N GLU A 751 -11.28 -3.15 -18.90
CA GLU A 751 -11.87 -3.36 -17.56
C GLU A 751 -10.91 -3.03 -16.41
N HIS A 752 -9.60 -3.10 -16.69
CA HIS A 752 -8.52 -2.84 -15.74
C HIS A 752 -7.77 -1.55 -16.11
N TYR A 753 -8.37 -0.69 -16.95
CA TYR A 753 -7.75 0.55 -17.35
C TYR A 753 -7.74 1.48 -16.15
N PRO A 754 -6.57 1.93 -15.69
CA PRO A 754 -6.54 3.05 -14.77
C PRO A 754 -7.07 4.25 -15.59
N GLY A 755 -8.24 4.82 -15.26
CA GLY A 755 -8.82 5.97 -15.97
C GLY A 755 -7.95 7.21 -15.83
N ASN A 756 -7.49 7.83 -16.94
CA ASN A 756 -6.40 8.84 -17.04
C ASN A 756 -6.03 9.60 -15.75
N ALA A 757 -4.79 9.45 -15.30
CA ALA A 757 -4.11 10.42 -14.44
C ALA A 757 -3.10 11.12 -15.32
N HIS A 758 -3.26 12.43 -15.49
CA HIS A 758 -2.15 13.31 -15.83
C HIS A 758 -1.79 14.11 -14.59
#